data_AF-A0A8C3GI17-F1
#
_entry.id   AF-A0A8C3GI17-F1
#
_cell.length_a   1.000
_cell.length_b   1.000
_cell.length_c   1.000
_cell.angle_alpha   90.00
_cell.angle_beta   90.00
_cell.angle_gamma   90.00
#
_symmetry.space_group_name_H-M   'P 1'
#
loop_
_entity.id
_entity.type
_entity.pdbx_description
1 polymer ?
#
loop_
_entity_poly.entity_id
_entity_poly.type
_entity_poly.pdbx_seq_one_letter_code
_entity_poly.pdbx_strand_id
1 'polypeptide(L)'
;MHRFPFQAALFGILYISPSELKGLLTVCYKFYGIQTHFLSENLTLSMQRRQWHVGVLNRARLLYSHALFTSPKYDFHLKTREPNSSLRSPGGRAGRSGSPGRPWAGWGPAEGAGGEPGGAGGNREVPRGAAGPRQSPPVSVGAARRRGGPGPIAAAMLGLRHAAASLPLLLPLRAAAAMSTLLVSQPRYAWLRELGLQEENPGVYNGRWGGSGQASLEDYEETVKKAKEAWKVWADIPAPKRGEIVRQIGDALRQKIKVLGSLVSLEMGKIFVEGVGEVQEYVDVCDYAVGLSRMIGGPILPSERPGHALIEQWNPVGLVGIITAFNFPVAVYGWNSAIAMICGNACLWKGAPTTSLISVAVTKIIAKVLEDNKIPGAICSLVCGGADIGTAMARDERMDLLSFTGSTKVGKQVALMVQERFGRSLLELGGNNAIIVFEDADLNLVIPSALFAAVGTAGQRCTTARRLFLHESIHDVVVEKLAKAYAQVRIGDPWDSDTLYGPLHTKEAVKMFLDAVEQAKQQGGSVVCGGKVINRPGNYVEPTIVTGLPHNAPIVHTETFAPILYVLKFKEEEEVFAWNNEVKQGLSSSIFTKDLGRIFRWLGPKGSDCGIVNVNIPTSGAEIGGAFGGEKHTGGGRESGSDSWKLYMRRSTCTINYSKDLPLAQGIKFQ
;
A
#
# COMPACT_ATOMS: atom_id res chain seq x y z
N MET A 1 -21.22 -6.21 43.09
CA MET A 1 -21.57 -7.58 42.66
C MET A 1 -22.74 -7.52 41.69
N HIS A 2 -22.53 -8.14 40.52
CA HIS A 2 -23.46 -8.48 39.43
C HIS A 2 -24.40 -7.42 38.85
N ARG A 3 -24.19 -7.05 37.57
CA ARG A 3 -25.26 -6.78 36.58
C ARG A 3 -24.73 -6.67 35.14
N PHE A 4 -25.25 -7.56 34.29
CA PHE A 4 -25.53 -7.41 32.85
C PHE A 4 -26.93 -6.73 32.69
N PRO A 5 -27.44 -6.40 31.49
CA PRO A 5 -27.05 -5.31 30.57
C PRO A 5 -28.22 -4.32 30.31
N PHE A 6 -27.91 -3.14 29.77
CA PHE A 6 -28.89 -2.18 29.26
C PHE A 6 -28.57 -1.93 27.78
N GLN A 7 -29.42 -2.41 26.86
CA GLN A 7 -29.66 -1.81 25.54
C GLN A 7 -30.77 -2.59 24.81
N ALA A 8 -32.01 -2.28 25.16
CA ALA A 8 -33.16 -2.40 24.28
C ALA A 8 -34.17 -1.32 24.71
N ALA A 9 -34.86 -0.74 23.74
CA ALA A 9 -35.88 0.31 23.85
C ALA A 9 -35.38 1.75 23.94
N LEU A 10 -35.17 2.36 22.77
CA LEU A 10 -35.52 3.77 22.54
C LEU A 10 -35.82 4.00 21.04
N PHE A 11 -36.89 3.37 20.60
CA PHE A 11 -37.72 3.88 19.52
C PHE A 11 -38.80 4.75 20.16
N GLY A 12 -38.90 6.02 19.77
CA GLY A 12 -40.01 6.91 20.10
C GLY A 12 -39.70 8.01 21.14
N ILE A 13 -39.00 9.07 20.72
CA ILE A 13 -39.12 10.39 21.38
C ILE A 13 -39.30 11.46 20.30
N LEU A 14 -40.56 11.67 19.93
CA LEU A 14 -41.05 12.98 19.54
C LEU A 14 -42.21 13.25 20.51
N TYR A 15 -42.19 14.40 21.16
CA TYR A 15 -43.14 14.91 22.17
C TYR A 15 -42.93 14.42 23.62
N ILE A 16 -42.11 15.15 24.39
CA ILE A 16 -42.19 15.20 25.86
C ILE A 16 -42.30 16.67 26.27
N SER A 17 -43.19 16.97 27.21
CA SER A 17 -43.52 18.33 27.64
C SER A 17 -42.49 18.89 28.65
N PRO A 18 -42.30 20.23 28.74
CA PRO A 18 -41.34 20.85 29.67
C PRO A 18 -41.57 20.53 31.16
N SER A 19 -42.78 20.11 31.54
CA SER A 19 -43.13 19.71 32.91
C SER A 19 -42.57 18.34 33.31
N GLU A 20 -42.34 17.43 32.36
CA GLU A 20 -41.82 16.09 32.64
C GLU A 20 -40.29 16.08 32.77
N LEU A 21 -39.61 17.07 32.19
CA LEU A 21 -38.17 17.28 32.33
C LEU A 21 -37.77 17.69 33.76
N LYS A 22 -38.64 18.40 34.48
CA LYS A 22 -38.43 18.80 35.89
C LYS A 22 -38.51 17.61 36.86
N GLY A 23 -39.28 16.58 36.53
CA GLY A 23 -39.37 15.35 37.32
C GLY A 23 -38.08 14.52 37.27
N LEU A 24 -37.48 14.38 36.09
CA LEU A 24 -36.25 13.60 35.90
C LEU A 24 -35.02 14.24 36.59
N LEU A 25 -34.91 15.58 36.55
CA LEU A 25 -33.79 16.31 37.13
C LEU A 25 -33.79 16.30 38.68
N THR A 26 -34.95 16.11 39.30
CA THR A 26 -35.07 16.04 40.77
C THR A 26 -34.65 14.66 41.33
N VAL A 27 -34.72 13.60 40.52
CA VAL A 27 -34.29 12.25 40.90
C VAL A 27 -32.75 12.09 40.83
N CYS A 28 -32.10 12.74 39.86
CA CYS A 28 -30.63 12.72 39.75
C CYS A 28 -29.92 13.49 40.88
N TYR A 29 -30.55 14.53 41.44
CA TYR A 29 -29.95 15.36 42.49
C TYR A 29 -29.95 14.70 43.89
N LYS A 30 -30.81 13.69 44.13
CA LYS A 30 -30.90 12.99 45.43
C LYS A 30 -30.01 11.75 45.55
N PHE A 31 -29.38 11.27 44.47
CA PHE A 31 -28.63 10.00 44.48
C PHE A 31 -27.10 10.10 44.46
N TYR A 32 -26.50 11.26 44.11
CA TYR A 32 -25.05 11.35 43.86
C TYR A 32 -24.36 12.56 44.51
N GLY A 33 -24.67 12.86 45.77
CA GLY A 33 -24.10 14.00 46.51
C GLY A 33 -22.57 14.14 46.41
N ILE A 34 -22.11 15.10 45.61
CA ILE A 34 -20.70 15.53 45.56
C ILE A 34 -20.68 17.05 45.73
N GLN A 35 -20.04 17.51 46.81
CA GLN A 35 -19.72 18.90 47.09
C GLN A 35 -18.61 19.39 46.16
N THR A 36 -18.78 20.59 45.62
CA THR A 36 -17.83 21.30 44.76
C THR A 36 -17.00 22.32 45.56
N HIS A 37 -15.68 22.22 45.47
CA HIS A 37 -14.79 23.37 45.62
C HIS A 37 -13.74 23.33 44.51
N PHE A 38 -13.46 24.51 43.95
CA PHE A 38 -12.63 24.85 42.79
C PHE A 38 -13.27 24.78 41.40
N LEU A 39 -13.06 25.89 40.66
CA LEU A 39 -13.45 26.21 39.27
C LEU A 39 -14.77 26.96 39.07
N SER A 40 -15.01 28.00 39.87
CA SER A 40 -15.73 29.20 39.41
C SER A 40 -14.71 30.30 39.09
N GLU A 41 -14.17 30.34 37.88
CA GLU A 41 -13.59 31.59 37.32
C GLU A 41 -13.24 31.59 35.82
N ASN A 42 -13.44 30.52 35.04
CA ASN A 42 -13.09 30.52 33.61
C ASN A 42 -14.22 30.18 32.62
N LEU A 43 -15.48 30.18 33.05
CA LEU A 43 -16.64 29.92 32.17
C LEU A 43 -17.54 31.15 31.92
N THR A 44 -17.15 32.32 32.44
CA THR A 44 -17.92 33.57 32.27
C THR A 44 -17.23 34.58 31.34
N LEU A 45 -16.33 34.13 30.46
CA LEU A 45 -15.66 35.00 29.47
C LEU A 45 -15.70 34.52 28.01
N SER A 46 -16.36 33.40 27.67
CA SER A 46 -16.48 32.96 26.26
C SER A 46 -17.88 33.03 25.65
N MET A 47 -18.93 33.37 26.42
CA MET A 47 -20.31 33.46 25.89
C MET A 47 -20.74 34.87 25.42
N GLN A 48 -19.82 35.82 25.27
CA GLN A 48 -20.13 37.16 24.74
C GLN A 48 -19.38 37.59 23.47
N ARG A 49 -18.72 36.68 22.75
CA ARG A 49 -18.26 36.96 21.38
C ARG A 49 -18.45 35.76 20.45
N ARG A 50 -19.61 35.75 19.76
CA ARG A 50 -19.81 35.41 18.34
C ARG A 50 -21.29 35.07 18.09
N GLN A 51 -22.13 36.10 18.11
CA GLN A 51 -23.24 36.21 17.15
C GLN A 51 -22.59 36.33 15.77
N TRP A 52 -22.75 35.38 14.86
CA TRP A 52 -22.71 35.53 13.40
C TRP A 52 -23.03 34.14 12.83
N HIS A 53 -24.28 33.90 12.43
CA HIS A 53 -24.75 33.02 11.34
C HIS A 53 -26.26 32.71 11.51
N VAL A 54 -27.10 33.71 11.27
CA VAL A 54 -28.52 33.52 10.94
C VAL A 54 -28.66 33.86 9.46
N GLY A 55 -28.38 32.87 8.60
CA GLY A 55 -28.35 33.07 7.15
C GLY A 55 -28.55 31.81 6.30
N VAL A 56 -28.80 30.64 6.91
CA VAL A 56 -28.97 29.36 6.18
C VAL A 56 -30.22 28.58 6.60
N LEU A 57 -31.02 29.07 7.55
CA LEU A 57 -32.27 28.43 7.99
C LEU A 57 -33.56 29.08 7.42
N ASN A 58 -33.46 29.84 6.33
CA ASN A 58 -34.60 30.47 5.64
C ASN A 58 -34.82 30.01 4.18
N ARG A 59 -34.28 28.84 3.78
CA ARG A 59 -34.60 28.20 2.48
C ARG A 59 -35.12 26.75 2.59
N ALA A 60 -35.62 26.36 3.75
CA ALA A 60 -36.34 25.09 3.94
C ALA A 60 -37.80 25.29 4.43
N ARG A 61 -38.36 26.50 4.23
CA ARG A 61 -39.71 26.87 4.67
C ARG A 61 -40.62 27.38 3.54
N LEU A 62 -40.30 27.02 2.29
CA LEU A 62 -41.02 27.45 1.08
C LEU A 62 -41.33 26.29 0.12
N LEU A 63 -41.45 25.06 0.64
CA LEU A 63 -41.83 23.88 -0.14
C LEU A 63 -42.83 22.94 0.58
N TYR A 64 -43.51 23.41 1.63
CA TYR A 64 -44.56 22.64 2.33
C TYR A 64 -45.74 23.54 2.71
N SER A 65 -46.44 24.04 1.70
CA SER A 65 -47.78 24.62 1.84
C SER A 65 -48.45 24.75 0.47
N HIS A 66 -48.75 23.62 -0.16
CA HIS A 66 -49.78 23.48 -1.19
C HIS A 66 -50.08 21.99 -1.42
N ALA A 67 -50.87 21.39 -0.53
CA ALA A 67 -51.51 20.09 -0.77
C ALA A 67 -52.56 19.79 0.32
N LEU A 68 -53.68 20.51 0.32
CA LEU A 68 -54.94 20.03 0.88
C LEU A 68 -56.07 20.52 -0.03
N PHE A 69 -57.10 19.67 -0.18
CA PHE A 69 -58.26 19.74 -1.07
C PHE A 69 -58.07 19.13 -2.47
N THR A 70 -58.29 17.82 -2.59
CA THR A 70 -59.60 17.25 -3.03
C THR A 70 -59.47 15.73 -3.18
N SER A 71 -60.27 14.97 -2.41
CA SER A 71 -60.50 13.53 -2.60
C SER A 71 -61.75 13.33 -3.45
N PRO A 72 -61.78 12.30 -4.31
CA PRO A 72 -63.02 11.58 -4.53
C PRO A 72 -62.89 10.07 -4.22
N LYS A 73 -63.99 9.57 -3.65
CA LYS A 73 -64.31 8.19 -3.33
C LYS A 73 -64.38 7.33 -4.60
N TYR A 74 -63.90 6.09 -4.51
CA TYR A 74 -64.19 5.05 -5.50
C TYR A 74 -65.43 4.29 -5.07
N ASP A 75 -66.45 4.30 -5.93
CA ASP A 75 -67.63 3.44 -5.86
C ASP A 75 -67.62 2.48 -7.06
N PHE A 76 -67.98 1.22 -6.80
CA PHE A 76 -68.14 0.16 -7.80
C PHE A 76 -69.49 0.31 -8.50
N HIS A 77 -69.55 0.27 -9.85
CA HIS A 77 -70.61 -0.45 -10.58
C HIS A 77 -70.33 -0.59 -12.10
N LEU A 78 -70.24 -1.86 -12.50
CA LEU A 78 -70.72 -2.54 -13.72
C LEU A 78 -71.39 -1.76 -14.88
N LYS A 79 -70.93 -2.13 -16.09
CA LYS A 79 -71.65 -2.49 -17.36
C LYS A 79 -71.46 -1.61 -18.60
N THR A 80 -70.94 -2.31 -19.62
CA THR A 80 -71.38 -2.43 -21.05
C THR A 80 -70.90 -1.46 -22.15
N ARG A 81 -70.34 -2.13 -23.18
CA ARG A 81 -70.47 -1.96 -24.66
C ARG A 81 -69.51 -1.03 -25.43
N GLU A 82 -68.74 -1.70 -26.29
CA GLU A 82 -68.06 -1.37 -27.57
C GLU A 82 -68.85 -0.48 -28.59
N PRO A 83 -68.34 -0.19 -29.82
CA PRO A 83 -67.01 0.26 -30.30
C PRO A 83 -67.14 1.38 -31.40
N ASN A 84 -66.09 1.60 -32.22
CA ASN A 84 -66.01 2.36 -33.50
C ASN A 84 -65.87 3.90 -33.40
N SER A 85 -65.22 4.65 -34.29
CA SER A 85 -64.41 4.43 -35.51
C SER A 85 -63.91 5.79 -36.02
N SER A 86 -62.73 5.83 -36.66
CA SER A 86 -62.30 6.68 -37.81
C SER A 86 -62.71 8.15 -37.99
N LEU A 87 -61.75 9.02 -38.37
CA LEU A 87 -61.78 10.04 -39.46
C LEU A 87 -60.54 10.97 -39.36
N ARG A 88 -59.51 10.82 -40.22
CA ARG A 88 -59.15 11.67 -41.40
C ARG A 88 -59.18 13.22 -41.21
N SER A 89 -57.98 13.82 -41.27
CA SER A 89 -57.43 15.05 -41.96
C SER A 89 -58.39 16.18 -42.42
N PRO A 90 -57.95 17.46 -42.67
CA PRO A 90 -56.63 17.90 -43.14
C PRO A 90 -56.12 19.34 -42.76
N GLY A 91 -54.84 19.62 -43.07
CA GLY A 91 -54.40 20.79 -43.84
C GLY A 91 -54.28 22.19 -43.21
N GLY A 92 -53.06 22.71 -43.12
CA GLY A 92 -52.76 24.15 -42.99
C GLY A 92 -51.28 24.47 -43.25
N ARG A 93 -50.99 25.16 -44.37
CA ARG A 93 -49.64 25.62 -44.81
C ARG A 93 -49.48 27.13 -44.58
N ALA A 94 -48.29 27.55 -44.16
CA ALA A 94 -47.54 28.77 -44.54
C ALA A 94 -46.10 28.54 -44.04
N GLY A 95 -44.96 28.75 -44.71
CA GLY A 95 -44.52 29.68 -45.76
C GLY A 95 -43.18 30.29 -45.30
N ARG A 96 -42.04 29.58 -45.47
CA ARG A 96 -40.86 29.88 -46.34
C ARG A 96 -39.89 31.03 -45.94
N SER A 97 -38.64 30.64 -45.65
CA SER A 97 -37.34 31.18 -46.15
C SER A 97 -36.24 30.18 -45.74
N GLY A 98 -35.61 29.33 -46.59
CA GLY A 98 -34.65 29.62 -47.67
C GLY A 98 -33.19 29.61 -47.14
N SER A 99 -32.54 28.46 -46.85
CA SER A 99 -31.61 27.63 -47.70
C SER A 99 -30.12 28.09 -47.66
N PRO A 100 -29.12 27.24 -48.01
CA PRO A 100 -28.91 25.77 -47.90
C PRO A 100 -27.54 25.44 -47.20
N GLY A 101 -27.10 24.24 -46.81
CA GLY A 101 -27.41 22.84 -47.13
C GLY A 101 -26.11 22.11 -47.54
N ARG A 102 -25.72 21.02 -46.86
CA ARG A 102 -25.08 19.83 -47.45
C ARG A 102 -24.96 18.66 -46.43
N PRO A 103 -25.42 17.45 -46.79
CA PRO A 103 -25.36 16.25 -45.94
C PRO A 103 -24.23 15.29 -46.34
N TRP A 104 -23.96 14.35 -45.42
CA TRP A 104 -23.05 13.22 -45.55
C TRP A 104 -23.63 12.06 -46.38
N ALA A 105 -22.79 11.47 -47.24
CA ALA A 105 -22.81 10.10 -47.79
C ALA A 105 -21.38 9.85 -48.33
N GLY A 106 -20.62 8.79 -48.01
CA GLY A 106 -20.94 7.37 -48.08
C GLY A 106 -20.41 6.82 -49.40
N TRP A 107 -19.21 6.22 -49.44
CA TRP A 107 -18.67 5.53 -50.62
C TRP A 107 -17.82 4.30 -50.23
N GLY A 108 -18.16 3.16 -50.85
CA GLY A 108 -17.38 1.93 -50.89
C GLY A 108 -16.32 1.93 -52.02
N PRO A 109 -15.73 0.76 -52.32
CA PRO A 109 -14.37 0.66 -52.87
C PRO A 109 -14.32 0.55 -54.40
N ALA A 110 -13.15 0.86 -54.97
CA ALA A 110 -12.85 0.68 -56.40
C ALA A 110 -11.53 -0.09 -56.60
N GLU A 111 -11.64 -1.21 -57.32
CA GLU A 111 -10.62 -1.83 -58.19
C GLU A 111 -10.31 -0.87 -59.38
N GLY A 112 -9.22 -0.91 -60.16
CA GLY A 112 -8.06 -1.76 -60.31
C GLY A 112 -7.23 -1.32 -61.54
N ALA A 113 -6.13 -2.03 -61.79
CA ALA A 113 -5.35 -2.20 -63.04
C ALA A 113 -4.31 -1.15 -63.52
N GLY A 114 -3.04 -1.60 -63.56
CA GLY A 114 -2.28 -1.66 -64.82
C GLY A 114 -0.83 -1.14 -64.81
N GLY A 115 0.17 -2.04 -64.93
CA GLY A 115 1.48 -1.71 -65.53
C GLY A 115 2.74 -2.35 -64.91
N GLU A 116 3.04 -3.59 -65.29
CA GLU A 116 4.35 -4.29 -65.18
C GLU A 116 5.34 -3.82 -66.30
N PRO A 117 6.63 -4.24 -66.42
CA PRO A 117 7.18 -5.57 -66.04
C PRO A 117 8.64 -5.65 -65.52
N GLY A 118 9.01 -6.84 -65.01
CA GLY A 118 10.34 -7.42 -65.26
C GLY A 118 11.02 -8.20 -64.13
N GLY A 119 11.09 -9.54 -64.27
CA GLY A 119 12.32 -10.28 -63.93
C GLY A 119 12.26 -11.40 -62.86
N ALA A 120 11.75 -12.58 -63.28
CA ALA A 120 12.29 -13.93 -63.07
C ALA A 120 12.86 -14.42 -61.71
N GLY A 121 12.34 -15.59 -61.28
CA GLY A 121 13.16 -16.65 -60.65
C GLY A 121 12.65 -17.15 -59.30
N GLY A 122 11.86 -18.24 -59.29
CA GLY A 122 11.29 -18.84 -58.08
C GLY A 122 11.95 -20.14 -57.61
N ASN A 123 11.42 -20.64 -56.47
CA ASN A 123 11.37 -22.02 -55.95
C ASN A 123 12.70 -22.68 -55.53
N ARG A 124 12.78 -23.59 -54.55
CA ARG A 124 11.91 -24.16 -53.50
C ARG A 124 12.81 -25.15 -52.72
N GLU A 125 12.58 -25.30 -51.40
CA GLU A 125 12.81 -26.52 -50.56
C GLU A 125 14.26 -27.10 -50.51
N VAL A 126 14.77 -27.79 -49.49
CA VAL A 126 14.31 -28.94 -48.69
C VAL A 126 15.19 -29.05 -47.36
N PRO A 127 15.30 -30.16 -46.57
CA PRO A 127 14.87 -30.21 -45.15
C PRO A 127 15.93 -30.77 -44.13
N ARG A 128 15.44 -31.15 -42.91
CA ARG A 128 15.92 -32.15 -41.90
C ARG A 128 17.18 -32.97 -42.27
N GLY A 129 18.15 -33.32 -41.42
CA GLY A 129 18.35 -33.42 -39.97
C GLY A 129 19.38 -34.55 -39.68
N ALA A 130 19.94 -34.57 -38.46
CA ALA A 130 20.63 -35.69 -37.75
C ALA A 130 22.18 -35.74 -37.63
N ALA A 131 22.57 -36.28 -36.45
CA ALA A 131 23.84 -36.87 -35.99
C ALA A 131 24.77 -36.01 -35.10
N GLY A 132 24.99 -36.49 -33.86
CA GLY A 132 25.79 -35.89 -32.79
C GLY A 132 27.28 -36.29 -32.77
N PRO A 133 27.87 -36.54 -31.58
CA PRO A 133 28.85 -35.65 -30.96
C PRO A 133 30.28 -36.19 -31.01
N ARG A 134 31.30 -35.32 -31.00
CA ARG A 134 32.70 -35.72 -30.73
C ARG A 134 33.50 -34.71 -29.91
N GLN A 135 34.27 -35.32 -29.01
CA GLN A 135 35.24 -34.83 -28.05
C GLN A 135 36.40 -34.06 -28.69
N SER A 136 37.09 -33.24 -27.90
CA SER A 136 38.45 -32.77 -28.17
C SER A 136 39.33 -32.94 -26.92
N PRO A 137 40.56 -33.49 -27.03
CA PRO A 137 41.47 -33.77 -25.91
C PRO A 137 42.54 -32.66 -25.70
N PRO A 138 43.47 -32.80 -24.72
CA PRO A 138 44.22 -31.69 -24.13
C PRO A 138 45.68 -31.57 -24.64
N VAL A 139 46.33 -30.45 -24.34
CA VAL A 139 47.80 -30.32 -24.42
C VAL A 139 48.36 -29.67 -23.14
N SER A 140 49.28 -30.42 -22.53
CA SER A 140 50.16 -30.10 -21.40
C SER A 140 51.43 -29.38 -21.84
N VAL A 141 52.03 -28.58 -20.95
CA VAL A 141 53.49 -28.36 -20.92
C VAL A 141 53.98 -28.62 -19.48
N GLY A 142 55.01 -29.46 -19.37
CA GLY A 142 55.62 -29.97 -18.14
C GLY A 142 56.38 -28.91 -17.31
N ALA A 143 56.52 -29.13 -16.00
CA ALA A 143 57.63 -29.85 -15.33
C ALA A 143 58.82 -28.90 -15.03
N ALA A 144 59.54 -28.91 -13.91
CA ALA A 144 59.48 -29.62 -12.62
C ALA A 144 60.58 -29.03 -11.70
N ARG A 145 60.50 -29.30 -10.38
CA ARG A 145 61.55 -29.53 -9.34
C ARG A 145 61.34 -28.71 -8.05
N ARG A 146 60.87 -29.35 -6.95
CA ARG A 146 61.59 -30.06 -5.84
C ARG A 146 62.28 -29.08 -4.86
N ARG A 147 61.77 -28.83 -3.65
CA ARG A 147 61.82 -29.59 -2.34
C ARG A 147 63.20 -29.66 -1.66
N GLY A 148 63.26 -29.19 -0.40
CA GLY A 148 64.08 -29.73 0.71
C GLY A 148 65.01 -28.74 1.44
N GLY A 149 64.84 -28.55 2.77
CA GLY A 149 65.73 -27.80 3.70
C GLY A 149 67.02 -28.57 4.06
N PRO A 150 67.60 -28.54 5.30
CA PRO A 150 67.34 -27.74 6.53
C PRO A 150 68.62 -27.22 7.31
N GLY A 151 68.44 -26.33 8.33
CA GLY A 151 69.30 -26.05 9.53
C GLY A 151 70.79 -25.65 9.33
N PRO A 152 71.64 -25.43 10.40
CA PRO A 152 71.43 -25.62 11.85
C PRO A 152 72.20 -24.63 12.82
N ILE A 153 72.27 -24.97 14.15
CA ILE A 153 73.30 -24.68 15.21
C ILE A 153 73.19 -23.36 16.02
N ALA A 154 73.48 -23.22 17.34
CA ALA A 154 73.49 -24.03 18.60
C ALA A 154 73.94 -23.12 19.79
N ALA A 155 73.75 -23.60 21.05
CA ALA A 155 74.54 -23.36 22.29
C ALA A 155 74.44 -21.98 23.02
N ALA A 156 74.56 -21.81 24.37
CA ALA A 156 74.70 -22.70 25.53
C ALA A 156 74.43 -21.98 26.91
N MET A 157 74.14 -22.80 27.93
CA MET A 157 74.30 -22.76 29.41
C MET A 157 74.71 -21.49 30.22
N LEU A 158 74.03 -21.24 31.38
CA LEU A 158 74.51 -21.51 32.78
C LEU A 158 73.64 -20.83 33.89
N GLY A 159 73.36 -21.56 35.00
CA GLY A 159 73.54 -21.02 36.36
C GLY A 159 72.34 -20.73 37.31
N LEU A 160 72.20 -21.59 38.34
CA LEU A 160 71.96 -21.32 39.79
C LEU A 160 70.53 -21.07 40.39
N ARG A 161 70.11 -22.10 41.17
CA ARG A 161 69.62 -22.12 42.58
C ARG A 161 68.38 -21.32 43.03
N HIS A 162 67.30 -22.09 43.25
CA HIS A 162 66.43 -22.20 44.45
C HIS A 162 66.26 -20.96 45.37
N ALA A 163 65.04 -20.39 45.34
CA ALA A 163 64.33 -19.92 46.55
C ALA A 163 62.81 -19.99 46.29
N ALA A 164 62.09 -20.60 47.23
CA ALA A 164 60.65 -20.82 47.20
C ALA A 164 59.88 -19.61 47.74
N ALA A 165 58.78 -19.22 47.08
CA ALA A 165 57.59 -18.62 47.71
C ALA A 165 56.46 -18.44 46.67
N SER A 166 55.45 -19.30 46.78
CA SER A 166 54.01 -19.11 46.49
C SER A 166 53.54 -17.80 45.83
N LEU A 167 53.04 -17.89 44.58
CA LEU A 167 52.02 -17.01 44.00
C LEU A 167 51.12 -17.78 43.00
N PRO A 168 49.82 -17.47 42.88
CA PRO A 168 48.83 -18.33 42.24
C PRO A 168 48.91 -18.34 40.70
N LEU A 169 48.51 -19.47 40.13
CA LEU A 169 48.39 -19.77 38.70
C LEU A 169 47.79 -18.58 37.90
N LEU A 170 48.61 -17.97 37.04
CA LEU A 170 48.14 -17.17 35.90
C LEU A 170 47.47 -18.12 34.89
N LEU A 171 46.14 -18.21 34.93
CA LEU A 171 45.38 -18.72 33.78
C LEU A 171 45.61 -17.78 32.58
N PRO A 172 45.79 -18.32 31.36
CA PRO A 172 45.83 -17.47 30.19
C PRO A 172 44.45 -16.84 30.01
N LEU A 173 44.42 -15.50 29.88
CA LEU A 173 43.28 -14.74 29.39
C LEU A 173 42.92 -15.28 28.00
N ARG A 174 42.09 -16.32 27.96
CA ARG A 174 41.20 -16.57 26.82
C ARG A 174 40.32 -15.34 26.74
N ALA A 175 40.57 -14.51 25.74
CA ALA A 175 39.58 -13.58 25.24
C ALA A 175 38.30 -14.39 25.00
N ALA A 176 37.35 -14.29 25.92
CA ALA A 176 36.02 -14.80 25.73
C ALA A 176 35.42 -13.99 24.58
N ALA A 177 35.51 -14.53 23.37
CA ALA A 177 34.62 -14.15 22.30
C ALA A 177 33.20 -14.34 22.87
N ALA A 178 32.54 -13.25 23.23
CA ALA A 178 31.16 -13.29 23.68
C ALA A 178 30.36 -13.97 22.58
N MET A 179 29.94 -15.22 22.80
CA MET A 179 28.96 -15.86 21.93
C MET A 179 27.75 -14.93 21.93
N SER A 180 27.48 -14.28 20.79
CA SER A 180 26.32 -13.42 20.62
C SER A 180 25.08 -14.29 20.82
N THR A 181 24.54 -14.29 22.03
CA THR A 181 23.30 -15.00 22.34
C THR A 181 22.16 -14.36 21.56
N LEU A 182 21.29 -15.16 20.97
CA LEU A 182 20.11 -14.67 20.26
C LEU A 182 19.26 -13.81 21.22
N LEU A 183 18.73 -12.68 20.74
CA LEU A 183 17.96 -11.75 21.60
C LEU A 183 16.76 -12.44 22.26
N VAL A 184 16.07 -13.34 21.55
CA VAL A 184 14.91 -14.11 22.05
C VAL A 184 15.21 -14.98 23.27
N SER A 185 16.49 -15.33 23.48
CA SER A 185 16.95 -16.11 24.63
C SER A 185 17.30 -15.24 25.84
N GLN A 186 17.35 -13.91 25.67
CA GLN A 186 17.67 -12.96 26.74
C GLN A 186 16.40 -12.53 27.49
N PRO A 187 16.39 -12.44 28.84
CA PRO A 187 15.20 -12.08 29.62
C PRO A 187 14.54 -10.74 29.21
N ARG A 188 15.33 -9.75 28.78
CA ARG A 188 14.84 -8.45 28.30
C ARG A 188 13.87 -8.58 27.12
N TYR A 189 14.01 -9.62 26.28
CA TYR A 189 13.19 -9.83 25.08
C TYR A 189 12.24 -11.03 25.22
N ALA A 190 11.94 -11.47 26.45
CA ALA A 190 11.02 -12.59 26.69
C ALA A 190 9.61 -12.37 26.12
N TRP A 191 9.20 -11.10 25.95
CA TRP A 191 7.93 -10.70 25.33
C TRP A 191 7.75 -11.20 23.89
N LEU A 192 8.84 -11.53 23.18
CA LEU A 192 8.76 -12.16 21.84
C LEU A 192 7.99 -13.47 21.87
N ARG A 193 8.02 -14.20 22.98
CA ARG A 193 7.29 -15.47 23.16
C ARG A 193 5.78 -15.27 23.19
N GLU A 194 5.28 -14.06 23.50
CA GLU A 194 3.85 -13.75 23.45
C GLU A 194 3.28 -13.73 22.02
N LEU A 195 4.17 -13.63 21.02
CA LEU A 195 3.88 -13.79 19.59
C LEU A 195 4.08 -15.23 19.11
N GLY A 196 4.40 -16.16 20.03
CA GLY A 196 4.69 -17.55 19.71
C GLY A 196 6.02 -17.76 18.98
N LEU A 197 6.96 -16.82 19.13
CA LEU A 197 8.31 -16.91 18.56
C LEU A 197 9.26 -17.66 19.49
N GLN A 198 10.19 -18.39 18.88
CA GLN A 198 11.22 -19.20 19.53
C GLN A 198 12.61 -18.91 18.91
N GLU A 199 13.66 -19.64 19.32
CA GLU A 199 15.01 -19.50 18.75
C GLU A 199 15.03 -19.82 17.25
N GLU A 200 14.34 -20.91 16.87
CA GLU A 200 14.08 -21.28 15.49
C GLU A 200 12.58 -21.30 15.26
N ASN A 201 12.14 -20.80 14.11
CA ASN A 201 10.73 -20.66 13.78
C ASN A 201 10.45 -21.27 12.42
N PRO A 202 9.38 -22.07 12.27
CA PRO A 202 8.96 -22.58 10.97
C PRO A 202 8.58 -21.43 10.03
N GLY A 203 9.19 -21.40 8.85
CA GLY A 203 9.00 -20.36 7.84
C GLY A 203 7.86 -20.62 6.86
N VAL A 204 7.18 -21.76 6.97
CA VAL A 204 6.09 -22.17 6.08
C VAL A 204 4.82 -22.43 6.90
N TYR A 205 3.69 -21.89 6.44
CA TYR A 205 2.36 -22.22 6.95
C TYR A 205 1.40 -22.44 5.79
N ASN A 206 0.76 -23.61 5.77
CA ASN A 206 -0.26 -23.97 4.78
C ASN A 206 -1.46 -24.70 5.44
N GLY A 207 -1.81 -24.28 6.66
CA GLY A 207 -2.69 -25.00 7.59
C GLY A 207 -1.94 -25.96 8.53
N ARG A 208 -0.65 -26.16 8.28
CA ARG A 208 0.32 -26.74 9.22
C ARG A 208 1.61 -25.95 9.11
N TRP A 209 2.34 -25.86 10.23
CA TRP A 209 3.65 -25.23 10.28
C TRP A 209 4.74 -26.21 9.83
N GLY A 210 5.69 -25.72 9.02
CA GLY A 210 6.82 -26.48 8.49
C GLY A 210 7.94 -25.57 7.98
N GLY A 211 8.92 -26.16 7.29
CA GLY A 211 10.09 -25.45 6.76
C GLY A 211 11.08 -25.04 7.85
N SER A 212 12.17 -25.79 8.00
CA SER A 212 13.31 -25.41 8.86
C SER A 212 14.28 -24.54 8.05
N GLY A 213 14.38 -23.25 8.37
CA GLY A 213 15.20 -22.29 7.61
C GLY A 213 14.42 -21.60 6.49
N GLN A 214 15.06 -21.41 5.31
CA GLN A 214 14.36 -20.89 4.13
C GLN A 214 13.49 -21.99 3.51
N ALA A 215 12.27 -21.64 3.10
CA ALA A 215 11.36 -22.59 2.46
C ALA A 215 11.94 -23.13 1.15
N SER A 216 11.77 -24.43 0.93
CA SER A 216 12.16 -25.09 -0.32
C SER A 216 11.14 -24.83 -1.44
N LEU A 217 11.53 -25.11 -2.70
CA LEU A 217 10.56 -25.06 -3.82
C LEU A 217 9.50 -26.16 -3.69
N GLU A 218 9.82 -27.26 -3.01
CA GLU A 218 8.88 -28.32 -2.68
C GLU A 218 7.84 -27.84 -1.65
N ASP A 219 8.26 -27.09 -0.62
CA ASP A 219 7.35 -26.47 0.35
C ASP A 219 6.41 -25.46 -0.34
N TYR A 220 6.95 -24.68 -1.28
CA TYR A 220 6.16 -23.77 -2.11
C TYR A 220 5.12 -24.53 -2.94
N GLU A 221 5.53 -25.59 -3.64
CA GLU A 221 4.65 -26.41 -4.48
C GLU A 221 3.50 -27.04 -3.68
N GLU A 222 3.80 -27.60 -2.49
CA GLU A 222 2.79 -28.15 -1.60
C GLU A 222 1.82 -27.06 -1.11
N THR A 223 2.35 -25.90 -0.77
CA THR A 223 1.57 -24.77 -0.24
C THR A 223 0.61 -24.21 -1.28
N VAL A 224 1.04 -24.04 -2.54
CA VAL A 224 0.17 -23.61 -3.64
C VAL A 224 -0.99 -24.59 -3.84
N LYS A 225 -0.72 -25.91 -3.84
CA LYS A 225 -1.78 -26.93 -3.95
C LYS A 225 -2.81 -26.78 -2.83
N LYS A 226 -2.36 -26.71 -1.57
CA LYS A 226 -3.25 -26.58 -0.41
C LYS A 226 -4.07 -25.28 -0.44
N ALA A 227 -3.46 -24.16 -0.84
CA ALA A 227 -4.17 -22.89 -0.94
C ALA A 227 -5.28 -22.94 -2.01
N LYS A 228 -5.05 -23.58 -3.17
CA LYS A 228 -6.09 -23.77 -4.18
C LYS A 228 -7.22 -24.70 -3.73
N GLU A 229 -6.90 -25.75 -2.98
CA GLU A 229 -7.94 -26.62 -2.40
C GLU A 229 -8.76 -25.87 -1.34
N ALA A 230 -8.12 -25.08 -0.49
CA ALA A 230 -8.80 -24.25 0.50
C ALA A 230 -9.71 -23.20 -0.16
N TRP A 231 -9.26 -22.60 -1.27
CA TRP A 231 -10.04 -21.60 -2.02
C TRP A 231 -11.41 -22.13 -2.46
N LYS A 232 -11.51 -23.41 -2.85
CA LYS A 232 -12.80 -24.03 -3.24
C LYS A 232 -13.85 -23.89 -2.14
N VAL A 233 -13.45 -24.08 -0.88
CA VAL A 233 -14.34 -23.92 0.28
C VAL A 233 -14.60 -22.43 0.56
N TRP A 234 -13.57 -21.60 0.48
CA TRP A 234 -13.65 -20.18 0.85
C TRP A 234 -14.48 -19.33 -0.12
N ALA A 235 -14.39 -19.59 -1.41
CA ALA A 235 -15.16 -18.88 -2.43
C ALA A 235 -16.68 -19.07 -2.25
N ASP A 236 -17.10 -20.23 -1.75
CA ASP A 236 -18.50 -20.58 -1.49
C ASP A 236 -19.07 -19.93 -0.21
N ILE A 237 -18.21 -19.42 0.67
CA ILE A 237 -18.65 -18.68 1.87
C ILE A 237 -19.10 -17.27 1.44
N PRO A 238 -20.35 -16.84 1.72
CA PRO A 238 -20.82 -15.51 1.33
C PRO A 238 -19.91 -14.38 1.81
N ALA A 239 -19.71 -13.35 0.98
CA ALA A 239 -18.80 -12.23 1.28
C ALA A 239 -19.01 -11.61 2.68
N PRO A 240 -20.24 -11.37 3.17
CA PRO A 240 -20.43 -10.85 4.52
C PRO A 240 -19.94 -11.77 5.64
N LYS A 241 -19.98 -13.10 5.43
CA LYS A 241 -19.43 -14.08 6.38
C LYS A 241 -17.91 -14.14 6.31
N ARG A 242 -17.32 -13.92 5.13
CA ARG A 242 -15.86 -13.71 5.00
C ARG A 242 -15.43 -12.43 5.72
N GLY A 243 -16.23 -11.38 5.64
CA GLY A 243 -16.05 -10.14 6.41
C GLY A 243 -15.98 -10.39 7.92
N GLU A 244 -16.81 -11.27 8.47
CA GLU A 244 -16.74 -11.62 9.90
C GLU A 244 -15.39 -12.26 10.30
N ILE A 245 -14.78 -13.06 9.44
CA ILE A 245 -13.44 -13.61 9.69
C ILE A 245 -12.38 -12.51 9.69
N VAL A 246 -12.46 -11.59 8.73
CA VAL A 246 -11.55 -10.42 8.67
C VAL A 246 -11.73 -9.51 9.89
N ARG A 247 -12.96 -9.33 10.38
CA ARG A 247 -13.23 -8.62 11.65
C ARG A 247 -12.50 -9.25 12.83
N GLN A 248 -12.56 -10.59 12.96
CA GLN A 248 -11.88 -11.32 14.02
C GLN A 248 -10.35 -11.26 13.90
N ILE A 249 -9.81 -11.21 12.68
CA ILE A 249 -8.39 -10.93 12.45
C ILE A 249 -8.03 -9.55 12.98
N GLY A 250 -8.84 -8.53 12.67
CA GLY A 250 -8.68 -7.18 13.24
C GLY A 250 -8.64 -7.19 14.77
N ASP A 251 -9.57 -7.89 15.43
CA ASP A 251 -9.58 -8.03 16.89
C ASP A 251 -8.35 -8.76 17.44
N ALA A 252 -7.91 -9.84 16.78
CA ALA A 252 -6.75 -10.58 17.21
C ALA A 252 -5.46 -9.74 17.10
N LEU A 253 -5.36 -8.91 16.05
CA LEU A 253 -4.29 -7.92 15.89
C LEU A 253 -4.35 -6.85 16.98
N ARG A 254 -5.54 -6.31 17.30
CA ARG A 254 -5.73 -5.34 18.41
C ARG A 254 -5.19 -5.89 19.73
N GLN A 255 -5.47 -7.16 20.02
CA GLN A 255 -4.99 -7.81 21.26
C GLN A 255 -3.47 -7.93 21.33
N LYS A 256 -2.78 -7.95 20.19
CA LYS A 256 -1.31 -8.11 20.09
C LYS A 256 -0.60 -6.85 19.61
N ILE A 257 -1.30 -5.72 19.51
CA ILE A 257 -0.80 -4.50 18.85
C ILE A 257 0.53 -4.00 19.42
N LYS A 258 0.67 -4.00 20.75
CA LYS A 258 1.89 -3.52 21.41
C LYS A 258 3.08 -4.44 21.17
N VAL A 259 2.91 -5.75 21.37
CA VAL A 259 4.02 -6.71 21.20
C VAL A 259 4.40 -6.88 19.74
N LEU A 260 3.44 -6.86 18.82
CA LEU A 260 3.73 -6.87 17.39
C LEU A 260 4.39 -5.56 16.93
N GLY A 261 3.92 -4.40 17.41
CA GLY A 261 4.59 -3.12 17.14
C GLY A 261 6.02 -3.05 17.67
N SER A 262 6.27 -3.61 18.87
CA SER A 262 7.63 -3.78 19.41
C SER A 262 8.49 -4.68 18.51
N LEU A 263 7.94 -5.77 17.97
CA LEU A 263 8.68 -6.64 17.04
C LEU A 263 9.01 -5.92 15.73
N VAL A 264 8.07 -5.14 15.18
CA VAL A 264 8.32 -4.29 14.02
C VAL A 264 9.46 -3.31 14.30
N SER A 265 9.47 -2.69 15.48
CA SER A 265 10.54 -1.80 15.89
C SER A 265 11.90 -2.50 16.00
N LEU A 266 11.92 -3.71 16.57
CA LEU A 266 13.13 -4.50 16.80
C LEU A 266 13.74 -5.07 15.50
N GLU A 267 12.92 -5.68 14.64
CA GLU A 267 13.41 -6.39 13.45
C GLU A 267 13.52 -5.46 12.22
N MET A 268 12.59 -4.52 12.01
CA MET A 268 12.66 -3.57 10.90
C MET A 268 13.52 -2.34 11.25
N GLY A 269 13.38 -1.78 12.45
CA GLY A 269 14.17 -0.63 12.94
C GLY A 269 13.42 0.71 13.02
N LYS A 270 12.12 0.75 12.68
CA LYS A 270 11.30 1.96 12.86
C LYS A 270 10.95 2.20 14.32
N ILE A 271 10.67 3.45 14.68
CA ILE A 271 10.34 3.79 16.07
C ILE A 271 9.06 3.07 16.54
N PHE A 272 8.98 2.76 17.83
CA PHE A 272 7.90 1.98 18.42
C PHE A 272 6.50 2.46 18.03
N VAL A 273 6.26 3.77 18.05
CA VAL A 273 4.96 4.36 17.71
C VAL A 273 4.60 4.12 16.23
N GLU A 274 5.57 4.12 15.32
CA GLU A 274 5.31 3.74 13.92
C GLU A 274 5.09 2.23 13.77
N GLY A 275 5.77 1.41 14.56
CA GLY A 275 5.52 -0.04 14.60
C GLY A 275 4.09 -0.35 15.07
N VAL A 276 3.62 0.33 16.12
CA VAL A 276 2.23 0.24 16.60
C VAL A 276 1.25 0.80 15.57
N GLY A 277 1.55 1.96 14.98
CA GLY A 277 0.74 2.59 13.95
C GLY A 277 0.57 1.69 12.73
N GLU A 278 1.62 0.99 12.31
CA GLU A 278 1.53 0.05 11.19
C GLU A 278 0.59 -1.14 11.49
N VAL A 279 0.60 -1.67 12.71
CA VAL A 279 -0.36 -2.71 13.10
C VAL A 279 -1.78 -2.13 13.16
N GLN A 280 -1.93 -0.89 13.62
CA GLN A 280 -3.21 -0.18 13.62
C GLN A 280 -3.75 -0.01 12.20
N GLU A 281 -2.92 0.29 11.20
CA GLU A 281 -3.36 0.37 9.81
C GLU A 281 -3.93 -0.96 9.31
N TYR A 282 -3.35 -2.09 9.72
CA TYR A 282 -3.93 -3.40 9.40
C TYR A 282 -5.28 -3.61 10.12
N VAL A 283 -5.36 -3.27 11.41
CA VAL A 283 -6.62 -3.31 12.16
C VAL A 283 -7.73 -2.50 11.48
N ASP A 284 -7.42 -1.29 11.05
CA ASP A 284 -8.38 -0.36 10.47
C ASP A 284 -8.81 -0.80 9.05
N VAL A 285 -7.92 -1.36 8.23
CA VAL A 285 -8.32 -1.91 6.93
C VAL A 285 -9.17 -3.18 7.08
N CYS A 286 -8.98 -3.96 8.16
CA CYS A 286 -9.89 -5.06 8.49
C CYS A 286 -11.31 -4.54 8.72
N ASP A 287 -11.48 -3.48 9.51
CA ASP A 287 -12.80 -2.86 9.73
C ASP A 287 -13.39 -2.28 8.44
N TYR A 288 -12.58 -1.60 7.63
CA TYR A 288 -12.99 -1.11 6.32
C TYR A 288 -13.48 -2.26 5.42
N ALA A 289 -12.72 -3.35 5.37
CA ALA A 289 -13.06 -4.55 4.60
C ALA A 289 -14.35 -5.23 5.07
N VAL A 290 -14.70 -5.15 6.36
CA VAL A 290 -15.99 -5.63 6.88
C VAL A 290 -17.15 -4.87 6.23
N GLY A 291 -17.07 -3.54 6.16
CA GLY A 291 -18.06 -2.73 5.44
C GLY A 291 -18.14 -3.12 3.96
N LEU A 292 -16.98 -3.21 3.31
CA LEU A 292 -16.86 -3.51 1.89
C LEU A 292 -17.37 -4.92 1.52
N SER A 293 -17.27 -5.89 2.44
CA SER A 293 -17.79 -7.26 2.26
C SER A 293 -19.30 -7.34 1.99
N ARG A 294 -20.03 -6.24 2.23
CA ARG A 294 -21.46 -6.08 1.96
C ARG A 294 -21.76 -5.18 0.76
N MET A 295 -20.73 -4.64 0.11
CA MET A 295 -20.85 -3.61 -0.92
C MET A 295 -20.24 -4.02 -2.27
N ILE A 296 -19.21 -4.89 -2.29
CA ILE A 296 -18.58 -5.35 -3.53
C ILE A 296 -19.62 -5.91 -4.51
N GLY A 297 -19.58 -5.44 -5.76
CA GLY A 297 -20.55 -5.79 -6.78
C GLY A 297 -20.48 -4.86 -7.99
N GLY A 298 -21.30 -5.13 -9.00
CA GLY A 298 -21.43 -4.32 -10.21
C GLY A 298 -22.86 -3.84 -10.43
N PRO A 299 -23.08 -2.90 -11.36
CA PRO A 299 -24.41 -2.39 -11.67
C PRO A 299 -25.31 -3.43 -12.35
N ILE A 300 -26.62 -3.27 -12.14
CA ILE A 300 -27.65 -3.77 -13.05
C ILE A 300 -27.91 -2.67 -14.08
N LEU A 301 -27.79 -2.98 -15.37
CA LEU A 301 -27.92 -2.03 -16.47
C LEU A 301 -29.20 -2.31 -17.27
N PRO A 302 -29.87 -1.28 -17.80
CA PRO A 302 -31.01 -1.47 -18.67
C PRO A 302 -30.55 -2.06 -20.00
N SER A 303 -30.91 -3.31 -20.27
CA SER A 303 -30.68 -3.91 -21.59
C SER A 303 -31.53 -3.18 -22.64
N GLU A 304 -30.98 -2.96 -23.83
CA GLU A 304 -31.74 -2.48 -24.99
C GLU A 304 -32.68 -3.55 -25.58
N ARG A 305 -32.52 -4.82 -25.16
CA ARG A 305 -33.26 -5.97 -25.67
C ARG A 305 -34.49 -6.22 -24.78
N PRO A 306 -35.72 -6.21 -25.31
CA PRO A 306 -36.90 -6.61 -24.55
C PRO A 306 -36.73 -8.00 -23.93
N GLY A 307 -37.18 -8.19 -22.70
CA GLY A 307 -37.12 -9.49 -22.02
C GLY A 307 -35.69 -9.97 -21.67
N HIS A 308 -34.71 -9.05 -21.63
CA HIS A 308 -33.34 -9.35 -21.21
C HIS A 308 -32.91 -8.49 -20.03
N ALA A 309 -32.13 -9.09 -19.12
CA ALA A 309 -31.39 -8.37 -18.08
C ALA A 309 -29.92 -8.25 -18.49
N LEU A 310 -29.28 -7.14 -18.13
CA LEU A 310 -27.84 -6.95 -18.28
C LEU A 310 -27.25 -6.62 -16.92
N ILE A 311 -26.35 -7.47 -16.43
CA ILE A 311 -25.74 -7.30 -15.10
C ILE A 311 -24.23 -7.41 -15.18
N GLU A 312 -23.53 -6.58 -14.41
CA GLU A 312 -22.09 -6.72 -14.19
C GLU A 312 -21.85 -7.51 -12.90
N GLN A 313 -21.14 -8.62 -13.02
CA GLN A 313 -20.80 -9.50 -11.91
C GLN A 313 -19.30 -9.48 -11.62
N TRP A 314 -18.96 -9.57 -10.34
CA TRP A 314 -17.59 -9.66 -9.85
C TRP A 314 -17.41 -10.95 -9.05
N ASN A 315 -16.42 -11.76 -9.43
CA ASN A 315 -16.08 -13.02 -8.75
C ASN A 315 -14.60 -13.03 -8.35
N PRO A 316 -14.19 -13.79 -7.31
CA PRO A 316 -12.78 -13.91 -6.93
C PRO A 316 -11.92 -14.33 -8.11
N VAL A 317 -10.66 -13.87 -8.12
CA VAL A 317 -9.67 -14.32 -9.10
C VAL A 317 -9.17 -15.73 -8.77
N GLY A 318 -9.05 -16.08 -7.49
CA GLY A 318 -8.55 -17.39 -7.05
C GLY A 318 -7.51 -17.26 -5.95
N LEU A 319 -6.25 -17.51 -6.29
CA LEU A 319 -5.10 -17.40 -5.40
C LEU A 319 -4.33 -16.08 -5.66
N VAL A 320 -4.19 -15.28 -4.61
CA VAL A 320 -3.46 -14.01 -4.62
C VAL A 320 -2.10 -14.21 -3.97
N GLY A 321 -1.04 -14.11 -4.76
CA GLY A 321 0.33 -14.05 -4.28
C GLY A 321 0.63 -12.65 -3.79
N ILE A 322 1.26 -12.53 -2.62
CA ILE A 322 1.60 -11.24 -2.01
C ILE A 322 3.09 -11.26 -1.68
N ILE A 323 3.87 -10.42 -2.33
CA ILE A 323 5.30 -10.22 -2.04
C ILE A 323 5.48 -8.82 -1.46
N THR A 324 5.96 -8.74 -0.22
CA THR A 324 6.08 -7.45 0.49
C THR A 324 7.52 -7.03 0.74
N ALA A 325 7.73 -5.72 0.84
CA ALA A 325 9.00 -5.11 1.19
C ALA A 325 9.27 -5.15 2.71
N PHE A 326 10.50 -4.83 3.09
CA PHE A 326 10.94 -4.86 4.49
C PHE A 326 10.38 -3.70 5.33
N ASN A 327 10.02 -2.58 4.68
CA ASN A 327 9.84 -1.31 5.36
C ASN A 327 8.44 -1.11 5.95
N PHE A 328 7.45 -1.81 5.43
CA PHE A 328 6.11 -1.97 6.02
C PHE A 328 5.74 -3.46 6.03
N PRO A 329 6.38 -4.24 6.92
CA PRO A 329 6.30 -5.70 6.95
C PRO A 329 4.98 -6.26 7.49
N VAL A 330 4.06 -5.41 7.98
CA VAL A 330 2.71 -5.76 8.44
C VAL A 330 1.65 -5.12 7.55
N ALA A 331 1.66 -3.79 7.37
CA ALA A 331 0.54 -3.06 6.78
C ALA A 331 0.29 -3.41 5.31
N VAL A 332 1.34 -3.54 4.49
CA VAL A 332 1.19 -3.87 3.06
C VAL A 332 0.56 -5.25 2.86
N TYR A 333 1.00 -6.23 3.65
CA TYR A 333 0.34 -7.54 3.66
C TYR A 333 -1.10 -7.42 4.16
N GLY A 334 -1.33 -6.57 5.17
CA GLY A 334 -2.65 -6.32 5.73
C GLY A 334 -3.66 -5.75 4.74
N TRP A 335 -3.28 -4.70 4.00
CA TRP A 335 -4.10 -4.08 2.96
C TRP A 335 -4.49 -5.11 1.89
N ASN A 336 -3.52 -5.92 1.43
CA ASN A 336 -3.78 -6.94 0.43
C ASN A 336 -4.68 -8.07 0.98
N SER A 337 -4.32 -8.64 2.13
CA SER A 337 -5.00 -9.81 2.68
C SER A 337 -6.43 -9.50 3.11
N ALA A 338 -6.70 -8.39 3.80
CA ALA A 338 -8.05 -8.01 4.21
C ALA A 338 -8.99 -7.89 2.99
N ILE A 339 -8.55 -7.18 1.94
CA ILE A 339 -9.34 -6.96 0.72
C ILE A 339 -9.46 -8.25 -0.11
N ALA A 340 -8.36 -9.00 -0.30
CA ALA A 340 -8.38 -10.25 -1.04
C ALA A 340 -9.31 -11.29 -0.38
N MET A 341 -9.29 -11.39 0.95
CA MET A 341 -10.14 -12.31 1.72
C MET A 341 -11.63 -12.00 1.57
N ILE A 342 -12.05 -10.74 1.75
CA ILE A 342 -13.48 -10.39 1.57
C ILE A 342 -13.93 -10.56 0.12
N CYS A 343 -13.01 -10.38 -0.84
CA CYS A 343 -13.25 -10.65 -2.26
C CYS A 343 -13.37 -12.16 -2.59
N GLY A 344 -13.07 -13.05 -1.63
CA GLY A 344 -13.21 -14.50 -1.78
C GLY A 344 -11.97 -15.21 -2.29
N ASN A 345 -10.80 -14.60 -2.16
CA ASN A 345 -9.53 -15.19 -2.58
C ASN A 345 -8.80 -15.86 -1.42
N ALA A 346 -7.98 -16.87 -1.75
CA ALA A 346 -6.92 -17.34 -0.87
C ALA A 346 -5.65 -16.48 -1.07
N CYS A 347 -4.80 -16.40 -0.06
CA CYS A 347 -3.58 -15.59 -0.05
C CYS A 347 -2.35 -16.48 0.17
N LEU A 348 -1.28 -16.22 -0.58
CA LEU A 348 0.05 -16.77 -0.36
C LEU A 348 1.06 -15.63 -0.16
N TRP A 349 1.57 -15.51 1.06
CA TRP A 349 2.50 -14.45 1.43
C TRP A 349 3.96 -14.91 1.35
N LYS A 350 4.81 -14.07 0.74
CA LYS A 350 6.26 -14.12 0.83
C LYS A 350 6.81 -12.76 1.26
N GLY A 351 7.02 -12.59 2.56
CA GLY A 351 7.62 -11.37 3.13
C GLY A 351 9.08 -11.15 2.72
N ALA A 352 9.63 -10.00 3.10
CA ALA A 352 11.06 -9.74 2.95
C ALA A 352 11.88 -10.66 3.87
N PRO A 353 12.99 -11.26 3.40
CA PRO A 353 13.78 -12.19 4.22
C PRO A 353 14.29 -11.61 5.54
N THR A 354 14.54 -10.31 5.58
CA THR A 354 15.06 -9.58 6.75
C THR A 354 13.99 -9.19 7.77
N THR A 355 12.72 -9.48 7.49
CA THR A 355 11.57 -9.26 8.40
C THR A 355 10.74 -10.54 8.56
N SER A 356 11.43 -11.67 8.65
CA SER A 356 10.81 -13.00 8.65
C SER A 356 10.06 -13.28 9.95
N LEU A 357 10.55 -12.81 11.11
CA LEU A 357 9.86 -13.02 12.38
C LEU A 357 8.53 -12.28 12.44
N ILE A 358 8.47 -11.06 11.89
CA ILE A 358 7.21 -10.32 11.71
C ILE A 358 6.23 -11.12 10.85
N SER A 359 6.71 -11.69 9.74
CA SER A 359 5.86 -12.48 8.83
C SER A 359 5.27 -13.72 9.52
N VAL A 360 6.11 -14.42 10.29
CA VAL A 360 5.69 -15.57 11.11
C VAL A 360 4.70 -15.14 12.21
N ALA A 361 4.98 -14.05 12.93
CA ALA A 361 4.13 -13.57 14.02
C ALA A 361 2.73 -13.18 13.54
N VAL A 362 2.63 -12.42 12.45
CA VAL A 362 1.34 -12.06 11.83
C VAL A 362 0.60 -13.31 11.38
N THR A 363 1.30 -14.25 10.73
CA THR A 363 0.69 -15.50 10.26
C THR A 363 0.18 -16.36 11.42
N LYS A 364 0.88 -16.41 12.57
CA LYS A 364 0.39 -17.09 13.79
C LYS A 364 -0.91 -16.48 14.32
N ILE A 365 -1.03 -15.16 14.31
CA ILE A 365 -2.24 -14.46 14.75
C ILE A 365 -3.43 -14.83 13.84
N ILE A 366 -3.24 -14.79 12.53
CA ILE A 366 -4.29 -15.10 11.54
C ILE A 366 -4.65 -16.59 11.55
N ALA A 367 -3.64 -17.47 11.59
CA ALA A 367 -3.80 -18.92 11.66
C ALA A 367 -4.75 -19.33 12.79
N LYS A 368 -4.56 -18.76 13.98
CA LYS A 368 -5.42 -19.02 15.13
C LYS A 368 -6.89 -18.67 14.85
N VAL A 369 -7.16 -17.52 14.22
CA VAL A 369 -8.53 -17.11 13.88
C VAL A 369 -9.17 -18.08 12.88
N LEU A 370 -8.43 -18.52 11.86
CA LEU A 370 -8.93 -19.49 10.88
C LEU A 370 -9.23 -20.84 11.54
N GLU A 371 -8.32 -21.32 12.40
CA GLU A 371 -8.46 -22.57 13.14
C GLU A 371 -9.68 -22.55 14.09
N ASP A 372 -9.84 -21.47 14.86
CA ASP A 372 -10.98 -21.28 15.78
C ASP A 372 -12.33 -21.28 15.02
N ASN A 373 -12.34 -20.85 13.76
CA ASN A 373 -13.52 -20.84 12.87
C ASN A 373 -13.64 -22.09 11.98
N LYS A 374 -12.76 -23.09 12.14
CA LYS A 374 -12.72 -24.32 11.31
C LYS A 374 -12.60 -24.05 9.81
N ILE A 375 -11.90 -22.97 9.45
CA ILE A 375 -11.56 -22.63 8.07
C ILE A 375 -10.18 -23.21 7.77
N PRO A 376 -9.94 -23.81 6.58
CA PRO A 376 -8.62 -24.31 6.23
C PRO A 376 -7.56 -23.20 6.33
N GLY A 377 -6.53 -23.40 7.16
CA GLY A 377 -5.50 -22.39 7.39
C GLY A 377 -4.75 -21.94 6.13
N ALA A 378 -4.74 -22.77 5.07
CA ALA A 378 -4.13 -22.43 3.78
C ALA A 378 -4.80 -21.24 3.04
N ILE A 379 -5.93 -20.72 3.53
CA ILE A 379 -6.51 -19.45 3.06
C ILE A 379 -5.55 -18.27 3.28
N CYS A 380 -4.73 -18.31 4.33
CA CYS A 380 -3.68 -17.33 4.58
C CYS A 380 -2.36 -18.08 4.74
N SER A 381 -1.78 -18.50 3.62
CA SER A 381 -0.53 -19.26 3.59
C SER A 381 0.70 -18.33 3.66
N LEU A 382 1.79 -18.83 4.22
CA LEU A 382 3.10 -18.16 4.29
C LEU A 382 4.18 -19.08 3.74
N VAL A 383 5.08 -18.53 2.92
CA VAL A 383 6.33 -19.18 2.49
C VAL A 383 7.45 -18.14 2.60
N CYS A 384 8.21 -18.19 3.69
CA CYS A 384 9.40 -17.35 3.86
C CYS A 384 10.51 -17.80 2.91
N GLY A 385 10.96 -16.90 2.05
CA GLY A 385 11.99 -17.20 1.05
C GLY A 385 12.52 -15.95 0.35
N GLY A 386 13.57 -16.12 -0.45
CA GLY A 386 14.25 -15.04 -1.14
C GLY A 386 13.65 -14.73 -2.51
N ALA A 387 14.54 -14.43 -3.46
CA ALA A 387 14.20 -14.16 -4.85
C ALA A 387 13.79 -15.42 -5.61
N ASP A 388 14.23 -16.60 -5.17
CA ASP A 388 13.89 -17.91 -5.68
C ASP A 388 12.38 -18.18 -5.58
N ILE A 389 11.81 -18.09 -4.38
CA ILE A 389 10.36 -18.23 -4.14
C ILE A 389 9.59 -17.10 -4.84
N GLY A 390 10.10 -15.86 -4.79
CA GLY A 390 9.46 -14.73 -5.47
C GLY A 390 9.39 -14.90 -7.00
N THR A 391 10.45 -15.46 -7.61
CA THR A 391 10.49 -15.75 -9.04
C THR A 391 9.57 -16.91 -9.40
N ALA A 392 9.50 -17.94 -8.55
CA ALA A 392 8.54 -19.03 -8.71
C ALA A 392 7.10 -18.50 -8.74
N MET A 393 6.72 -17.66 -7.77
CA MET A 393 5.41 -16.99 -7.73
C MET A 393 5.12 -16.17 -8.99
N ALA A 394 6.11 -15.43 -9.51
CA ALA A 394 5.94 -14.60 -10.70
C ALA A 394 5.66 -15.41 -11.97
N ARG A 395 6.23 -16.62 -12.07
CA ARG A 395 6.08 -17.53 -13.23
C ARG A 395 4.93 -18.52 -13.12
N ASP A 396 4.32 -18.65 -11.94
CA ASP A 396 3.32 -19.69 -11.70
C ASP A 396 1.93 -19.30 -12.22
N GLU A 397 1.44 -20.00 -13.23
CA GLU A 397 0.08 -19.81 -13.79
C GLU A 397 -1.03 -20.03 -12.78
N ARG A 398 -0.76 -20.77 -11.70
CA ARG A 398 -1.72 -21.00 -10.62
C ARG A 398 -1.90 -19.77 -9.72
N MET A 399 -1.04 -18.76 -9.87
CA MET A 399 -1.07 -17.50 -9.15
C MET A 399 -1.85 -16.47 -9.98
N ASP A 400 -3.15 -16.36 -9.71
CA ASP A 400 -4.12 -15.62 -10.54
C ASP A 400 -3.87 -14.10 -10.50
N LEU A 401 -3.44 -13.59 -9.33
CA LEU A 401 -2.96 -12.23 -9.13
C LEU A 401 -1.66 -12.28 -8.30
N LEU A 402 -0.65 -11.53 -8.74
CA LEU A 402 0.55 -11.28 -7.94
C LEU A 402 0.63 -9.80 -7.56
N SER A 403 0.38 -9.52 -6.28
CA SER A 403 0.68 -8.23 -5.66
C SER A 403 2.15 -8.20 -5.25
N PHE A 404 2.89 -7.21 -5.77
CA PHE A 404 4.30 -7.03 -5.49
C PHE A 404 4.56 -5.60 -5.03
N THR A 405 5.12 -5.49 -3.82
CA THR A 405 5.62 -4.24 -3.26
C THR A 405 7.13 -4.32 -3.09
N GLY A 406 7.87 -3.37 -3.68
CA GLY A 406 9.32 -3.36 -3.60
C GLY A 406 10.00 -2.41 -4.57
N SER A 407 11.29 -2.60 -4.83
CA SER A 407 12.02 -1.71 -5.75
C SER A 407 11.48 -1.80 -7.19
N THR A 408 11.49 -0.68 -7.91
CA THR A 408 11.14 -0.63 -9.34
C THR A 408 11.97 -1.60 -10.18
N LYS A 409 13.25 -1.79 -9.84
CA LYS A 409 14.14 -2.73 -10.56
C LYS A 409 13.61 -4.16 -10.54
N VAL A 410 13.22 -4.65 -9.35
CA VAL A 410 12.69 -6.01 -9.19
C VAL A 410 11.25 -6.08 -9.70
N GLY A 411 10.42 -5.08 -9.40
CA GLY A 411 9.03 -5.00 -9.85
C GLY A 411 8.88 -5.07 -11.37
N LYS A 412 9.79 -4.44 -12.13
CA LYS A 412 9.83 -4.57 -13.59
C LYS A 412 10.01 -6.02 -14.04
N GLN A 413 10.88 -6.79 -13.38
CA GLN A 413 11.09 -8.20 -13.75
C GLN A 413 9.88 -9.05 -13.39
N VAL A 414 9.29 -8.82 -12.22
CA VAL A 414 8.05 -9.47 -11.80
C VAL A 414 6.92 -9.19 -12.80
N ALA A 415 6.75 -7.93 -13.21
CA ALA A 415 5.75 -7.52 -14.19
C ALA A 415 5.91 -8.26 -15.51
N LEU A 416 7.15 -8.33 -16.04
CA LEU A 416 7.43 -9.03 -17.30
C LEU A 416 7.10 -10.52 -17.22
N MET A 417 7.49 -11.20 -16.13
CA MET A 417 7.21 -12.63 -15.94
C MET A 417 5.71 -12.91 -15.78
N VAL A 418 4.99 -12.06 -15.05
CA VAL A 418 3.53 -12.21 -14.89
C VAL A 418 2.81 -11.96 -16.22
N GLN A 419 3.24 -10.94 -16.96
CA GLN A 419 2.67 -10.61 -18.26
C GLN A 419 2.94 -11.69 -19.31
N GLU A 420 4.11 -12.33 -19.28
CA GLU A 420 4.49 -13.44 -20.17
C GLU A 420 3.48 -14.59 -20.11
N ARG A 421 2.93 -14.86 -18.92
CA ARG A 421 1.91 -15.90 -18.69
C ARG A 421 0.46 -15.36 -18.63
N PHE A 422 0.23 -14.12 -19.06
CA PHE A 422 -1.07 -13.43 -18.99
C PHE A 422 -1.72 -13.39 -17.59
N GLY A 423 -0.90 -13.44 -16.54
CA GLY A 423 -1.36 -13.26 -15.17
C GLY A 423 -1.70 -11.81 -14.86
N ARG A 424 -2.34 -11.57 -13.71
CA ARG A 424 -2.59 -10.20 -13.21
C ARG A 424 -1.47 -9.79 -12.27
N SER A 425 -1.03 -8.54 -12.37
CA SER A 425 -0.11 -7.95 -11.40
C SER A 425 -0.71 -6.70 -10.77
N LEU A 426 -0.40 -6.50 -9.49
CA LEU A 426 -0.58 -5.25 -8.77
C LEU A 426 0.83 -4.84 -8.34
N LEU A 427 1.31 -3.69 -8.81
CA LEU A 427 2.69 -3.25 -8.62
C LEU A 427 2.72 -1.96 -7.81
N GLU A 428 3.30 -2.04 -6.61
CA GLU A 428 3.57 -0.91 -5.72
C GLU A 428 5.08 -0.70 -5.57
N LEU A 429 5.64 0.15 -6.42
CA LEU A 429 7.09 0.25 -6.60
C LEU A 429 7.69 1.53 -5.98
N GLY A 430 8.87 1.92 -6.45
CA GLY A 430 9.65 3.02 -5.89
C GLY A 430 8.99 4.40 -6.00
N GLY A 431 9.35 5.29 -5.07
CA GLY A 431 8.89 6.68 -5.00
C GLY A 431 10.04 7.67 -4.95
N ASN A 432 9.93 8.76 -5.71
CA ASN A 432 10.85 9.90 -5.65
C ASN A 432 10.06 11.20 -5.41
N ASN A 433 9.44 11.21 -4.23
CA ASN A 433 8.35 12.11 -3.90
C ASN A 433 8.85 13.53 -3.63
N ALA A 434 8.08 14.51 -4.10
CA ALA A 434 8.44 15.92 -3.99
C ALA A 434 7.46 16.68 -3.09
N ILE A 435 8.03 17.61 -2.32
CA ILE A 435 7.30 18.71 -1.69
C ILE A 435 7.67 20.00 -2.43
N ILE A 436 6.68 20.78 -2.83
CA ILE A 436 6.86 22.11 -3.43
C ILE A 436 6.32 23.16 -2.47
N VAL A 437 7.11 24.18 -2.17
CA VAL A 437 6.74 25.26 -1.25
C VAL A 437 6.75 26.57 -2.00
N PHE A 438 5.56 27.14 -2.19
CA PHE A 438 5.37 28.44 -2.82
C PHE A 438 5.60 29.59 -1.84
N GLU A 439 5.78 30.81 -2.36
CA GLU A 439 6.05 32.01 -1.56
C GLU A 439 4.99 32.34 -0.50
N ASP A 440 3.74 31.96 -0.74
CA ASP A 440 2.58 32.21 0.12
C ASP A 440 2.32 31.10 1.15
N ALA A 441 3.18 30.07 1.17
CA ALA A 441 3.07 28.94 2.09
C ALA A 441 3.16 29.36 3.56
N ASP A 442 2.45 28.65 4.43
CA ASP A 442 2.65 28.77 5.87
C ASP A 442 3.93 28.04 6.29
N LEU A 443 5.00 28.79 6.52
CA LEU A 443 6.28 28.21 6.92
C LEU A 443 6.24 27.49 8.28
N ASN A 444 5.30 27.82 9.16
CA ASN A 444 5.14 27.10 10.43
C ASN A 444 4.57 25.69 10.21
N LEU A 445 3.86 25.48 9.11
CA LEU A 445 3.37 24.17 8.68
C LEU A 445 4.42 23.43 7.83
N VAL A 446 5.11 24.14 6.95
CA VAL A 446 6.10 23.56 6.02
C VAL A 446 7.25 22.89 6.75
N ILE A 447 7.88 23.57 7.71
CA ILE A 447 9.09 23.08 8.38
C ILE A 447 8.85 21.72 9.09
N PRO A 448 7.85 21.57 9.98
CA PRO A 448 7.60 20.27 10.61
C PRO A 448 7.13 19.21 9.61
N SER A 449 6.37 19.60 8.57
CA SER A 449 5.91 18.66 7.53
C SER A 449 7.07 18.08 6.71
N ALA A 450 7.97 18.94 6.24
CA ALA A 450 9.14 18.54 5.47
C ALA A 450 10.11 17.71 6.31
N LEU A 451 10.35 18.11 7.58
CA LEU A 451 11.17 17.36 8.52
C LEU A 451 10.63 15.94 8.71
N PHE A 452 9.36 15.80 9.08
CA PHE A 452 8.76 14.49 9.35
C PHE A 452 8.75 13.60 8.10
N ALA A 453 8.42 14.16 6.93
CA ALA A 453 8.32 13.38 5.70
C ALA A 453 9.68 12.94 5.13
N ALA A 454 10.74 13.70 5.37
CA ALA A 454 12.08 13.36 4.93
C ALA A 454 12.81 12.43 5.92
N VAL A 455 12.63 12.66 7.23
CA VAL A 455 13.40 11.99 8.30
C VAL A 455 12.66 10.81 8.92
N GLY A 456 11.32 10.82 8.91
CA GLY A 456 10.49 9.74 9.44
C GLY A 456 10.87 8.37 8.87
N THR A 457 10.84 7.34 9.71
CA THR A 457 11.30 5.99 9.37
C THR A 457 12.73 5.95 8.78
N ALA A 458 13.59 6.90 9.17
CA ALA A 458 14.92 7.10 8.61
C ALA A 458 14.95 7.20 7.07
N GLY A 459 13.93 7.82 6.47
CA GLY A 459 13.83 8.01 5.01
C GLY A 459 13.47 6.75 4.22
N GLN A 460 13.00 5.70 4.91
CA GLN A 460 12.70 4.38 4.34
C GLN A 460 11.21 4.15 4.12
N ARG A 461 10.42 5.21 3.90
CA ARG A 461 9.06 5.06 3.36
C ARG A 461 9.14 5.13 1.84
N CYS A 462 8.27 4.39 1.14
CA CYS A 462 8.06 4.62 -0.29
C CYS A 462 7.57 6.07 -0.54
N THR A 463 6.83 6.65 0.42
CA THR A 463 6.31 8.02 0.41
C THR A 463 7.24 9.08 1.03
N THR A 464 8.48 8.74 1.40
CA THR A 464 9.44 9.71 1.97
C THR A 464 9.65 10.88 1.01
N ALA A 465 9.65 12.10 1.53
CA ALA A 465 10.00 13.28 0.76
C ALA A 465 11.51 13.25 0.45
N ARG A 466 11.87 13.17 -0.83
CA ARG A 466 13.26 13.11 -1.29
C ARG A 466 13.69 14.38 -2.00
N ARG A 467 12.74 15.10 -2.60
CA ARG A 467 12.94 16.37 -3.29
C ARG A 467 12.11 17.45 -2.59
N LEU A 468 12.73 18.58 -2.28
CA LEU A 468 12.09 19.76 -1.72
C LEU A 468 12.35 20.95 -2.63
N PHE A 469 11.33 21.36 -3.37
CA PHE A 469 11.36 22.55 -4.21
C PHE A 469 10.89 23.74 -3.40
N LEU A 470 11.71 24.79 -3.33
CA LEU A 470 11.42 26.01 -2.60
C LEU A 470 11.44 27.19 -3.54
N HIS A 471 10.42 28.05 -3.45
CA HIS A 471 10.42 29.28 -4.20
C HIS A 471 11.63 30.14 -3.80
N GLU A 472 12.26 30.80 -4.77
CA GLU A 472 13.53 31.52 -4.58
C GLU A 472 13.48 32.54 -3.42
N SER A 473 12.33 33.19 -3.21
CA SER A 473 12.14 34.20 -2.17
C SER A 473 12.18 33.66 -0.73
N ILE A 474 11.97 32.36 -0.54
CA ILE A 474 11.91 31.71 0.79
C ILE A 474 12.95 30.61 0.98
N HIS A 475 13.67 30.22 -0.09
CA HIS A 475 14.57 29.06 -0.07
C HIS A 475 15.56 29.11 1.10
N ASP A 476 16.35 30.18 1.22
CA ASP A 476 17.46 30.23 2.17
C ASP A 476 16.95 30.20 3.62
N VAL A 477 15.84 30.91 3.90
CA VAL A 477 15.18 30.92 5.22
C VAL A 477 14.64 29.53 5.59
N VAL A 478 14.05 28.82 4.62
CA VAL A 478 13.52 27.47 4.85
C VAL A 478 14.65 26.46 5.06
N VAL A 479 15.72 26.51 4.27
CA VAL A 479 16.89 25.64 4.45
C VAL A 479 17.52 25.84 5.82
N GLU A 480 17.71 27.09 6.26
CA GLU A 480 18.28 27.40 7.58
C GLU A 480 17.41 26.85 8.71
N LYS A 481 16.09 27.08 8.66
CA LYS A 481 15.14 26.58 9.66
C LYS A 481 15.10 25.06 9.68
N LEU A 482 15.13 24.42 8.51
CA LEU A 482 15.10 22.97 8.41
C LEU A 482 16.40 22.34 8.95
N ALA A 483 17.57 22.91 8.65
CA ALA A 483 18.85 22.47 9.22
C ALA A 483 18.86 22.59 10.76
N LYS A 484 18.33 23.69 11.32
CA LYS A 484 18.14 23.86 12.78
C LYS A 484 17.21 22.82 13.38
N ALA A 485 16.16 22.42 12.65
CA ALA A 485 15.23 21.38 13.10
C ALA A 485 15.86 19.99 13.02
N TYR A 486 16.65 19.70 11.98
CA TYR A 486 17.40 18.43 11.84
C TYR A 486 18.37 18.21 13.02
N ALA A 487 19.02 19.27 13.49
CA ALA A 487 19.92 19.21 14.65
C ALA A 487 19.22 18.82 15.98
N GLN A 488 17.88 18.92 16.04
CA GLN A 488 17.07 18.60 17.23
C GLN A 488 16.45 17.19 17.15
N VAL A 489 16.65 16.46 16.04
CA VAL A 489 16.11 15.10 15.89
C VAL A 489 16.78 14.17 16.90
N ARG A 490 15.97 13.54 17.75
CA ARG A 490 16.44 12.62 18.79
C ARG A 490 16.71 11.24 18.20
N ILE A 491 18.00 10.91 18.05
CA ILE A 491 18.49 9.65 17.46
C ILE A 491 18.80 8.64 18.57
N GLY A 492 18.15 7.49 18.55
CA GLY A 492 18.21 6.53 19.67
C GLY A 492 17.80 5.12 19.27
N ASP A 493 17.77 4.23 20.26
CA ASP A 493 17.14 2.92 20.11
C ASP A 493 15.66 3.15 19.70
N PRO A 494 15.18 2.55 18.61
CA PRO A 494 13.82 2.79 18.13
C PRO A 494 12.73 2.35 19.13
N TRP A 495 13.07 1.53 20.13
CA TRP A 495 12.13 1.12 21.17
C TRP A 495 12.00 2.12 22.32
N ASP A 496 12.95 3.05 22.47
CA ASP A 496 12.89 4.11 23.49
C ASP A 496 11.84 5.17 23.12
N SER A 497 11.03 5.60 24.10
CA SER A 497 9.87 6.49 23.88
C SER A 497 10.21 7.87 23.32
N ASP A 498 11.41 8.36 23.61
CA ASP A 498 11.85 9.69 23.19
C ASP A 498 12.49 9.70 21.79
N THR A 499 12.80 8.52 21.23
CA THR A 499 13.45 8.39 19.93
C THR A 499 12.51 8.81 18.80
N LEU A 500 12.99 9.68 17.91
CA LEU A 500 12.29 10.06 16.68
C LEU A 500 12.94 9.46 15.42
N TYR A 501 14.17 8.95 15.54
CA TYR A 501 14.95 8.44 14.42
C TYR A 501 15.78 7.23 14.82
N GLY A 502 15.49 6.10 14.15
CA GLY A 502 16.18 4.82 14.32
C GLY A 502 17.27 4.58 13.26
N PRO A 503 17.77 3.35 13.14
CA PRO A 503 18.79 2.98 12.15
C PRO A 503 18.18 2.79 10.75
N LEU A 504 19.04 2.79 9.72
CA LEU A 504 18.70 2.15 8.45
C LEU A 504 18.54 0.64 8.65
N HIS A 505 17.78 -0.01 7.78
CA HIS A 505 17.46 -1.41 7.97
C HIS A 505 18.68 -2.33 7.83
N THR A 506 19.58 -2.06 6.88
CA THR A 506 20.77 -2.92 6.64
C THR A 506 22.06 -2.13 6.46
N LYS A 507 23.21 -2.85 6.51
CA LYS A 507 24.53 -2.27 6.24
C LYS A 507 24.67 -1.85 4.77
N GLU A 508 24.03 -2.55 3.86
CA GLU A 508 23.98 -2.22 2.43
C GLU A 508 23.27 -0.88 2.22
N ALA A 509 22.22 -0.59 2.99
CA ALA A 509 21.55 0.72 2.97
C ALA A 509 22.48 1.85 3.43
N VAL A 510 23.34 1.61 4.44
CA VAL A 510 24.38 2.56 4.86
C VAL A 510 25.38 2.82 3.74
N LYS A 511 25.82 1.77 3.02
CA LYS A 511 26.70 1.92 1.87
C LYS A 511 26.04 2.73 0.75
N MET A 512 24.78 2.42 0.42
CA MET A 512 24.02 3.17 -0.59
C MET A 512 23.85 4.65 -0.22
N PHE A 513 23.62 4.94 1.06
CA PHE A 513 23.58 6.30 1.59
C PHE A 513 24.90 7.04 1.35
N LEU A 514 26.04 6.44 1.73
CA LEU A 514 27.36 7.05 1.53
C LEU A 514 27.67 7.28 0.04
N ASP A 515 27.39 6.29 -0.81
CA ASP A 515 27.59 6.38 -2.25
C ASP A 515 26.75 7.51 -2.86
N ALA A 516 25.51 7.70 -2.39
CA ALA A 516 24.61 8.75 -2.88
C ALA A 516 25.03 10.16 -2.41
N VAL A 517 25.50 10.29 -1.17
CA VAL A 517 26.05 11.55 -0.64
C VAL A 517 27.29 11.96 -1.44
N GLU A 518 28.16 11.01 -1.76
CA GLU A 518 29.37 11.29 -2.54
C GLU A 518 29.04 11.66 -3.99
N GLN A 519 28.12 10.94 -4.64
CA GLN A 519 27.62 11.31 -5.97
C GLN A 519 26.98 12.70 -5.99
N ALA A 520 26.25 13.07 -4.93
CA ALA A 520 25.68 14.40 -4.82
C ALA A 520 26.75 15.49 -4.79
N LYS A 521 27.85 15.30 -4.06
CA LYS A 521 29.00 16.23 -4.08
C LYS A 521 29.65 16.31 -5.45
N GLN A 522 29.88 15.16 -6.09
CA GLN A 522 30.48 15.08 -7.43
C GLN A 522 29.63 15.77 -8.51
N GLN A 523 28.31 15.84 -8.31
CA GLN A 523 27.36 16.53 -9.20
C GLN A 523 27.17 18.02 -8.83
N GLY A 524 28.01 18.57 -7.93
CA GLY A 524 28.01 19.99 -7.55
C GLY A 524 27.13 20.32 -6.33
N GLY A 525 26.55 19.32 -5.67
CA GLY A 525 25.74 19.50 -4.48
C GLY A 525 26.57 19.85 -3.24
N SER A 526 26.02 20.71 -2.39
CA SER A 526 26.58 21.07 -1.08
C SER A 526 25.78 20.41 0.03
N VAL A 527 26.45 19.65 0.90
CA VAL A 527 25.84 19.06 2.09
C VAL A 527 25.71 20.14 3.17
N VAL A 528 24.48 20.56 3.47
CA VAL A 528 24.18 21.60 4.48
C VAL A 528 24.31 21.03 5.89
N CYS A 529 23.79 19.81 6.10
CA CYS A 529 23.91 19.06 7.34
C CYS A 529 23.88 17.55 7.07
N GLY A 530 24.42 16.78 8.00
CA GLY A 530 24.47 15.32 7.92
C GLY A 530 25.57 14.79 6.98
N GLY A 531 25.26 13.69 6.29
CA GLY A 531 26.11 13.09 5.26
C GLY A 531 27.11 12.07 5.78
N LYS A 532 27.02 11.66 7.05
CA LYS A 532 27.99 10.75 7.70
C LYS A 532 27.29 9.56 8.36
N VAL A 533 28.07 8.51 8.59
CA VAL A 533 27.68 7.41 9.50
C VAL A 533 27.87 7.88 10.93
N ILE A 534 26.91 7.59 11.81
CA ILE A 534 27.00 7.92 13.23
C ILE A 534 27.83 6.84 13.92
N ASN A 535 28.87 7.25 14.65
CA ASN A 535 29.77 6.33 15.36
C ASN A 535 29.09 5.72 16.60
N ARG A 536 28.18 4.77 16.37
CA ARG A 536 27.44 4.00 17.39
C ARG A 536 27.08 2.61 16.85
N PRO A 537 26.72 1.64 17.71
CA PRO A 537 26.22 0.34 17.26
C PRO A 537 24.94 0.46 16.42
N GLY A 538 24.80 -0.41 15.43
CA GLY A 538 23.68 -0.42 14.48
C GLY A 538 23.99 0.35 13.19
N ASN A 539 22.99 0.46 12.31
CA ASN A 539 23.14 1.01 10.96
C ASN A 539 22.73 2.50 10.92
N TYR A 540 23.28 3.32 11.82
CA TYR A 540 22.86 4.71 11.96
C TYR A 540 23.62 5.65 11.03
N VAL A 541 22.88 6.51 10.33
CA VAL A 541 23.41 7.61 9.51
C VAL A 541 22.77 8.93 9.90
N GLU A 542 23.44 10.04 9.65
CA GLU A 542 22.89 11.37 9.88
C GLU A 542 21.86 11.71 8.78
N PRO A 543 20.63 12.14 9.13
CA PRO A 543 19.69 12.65 8.13
C PRO A 543 20.31 13.86 7.42
N THR A 544 20.24 13.87 6.09
CA THR A 544 21.10 14.70 5.25
C THR A 544 20.28 15.66 4.39
N ILE A 545 20.73 16.92 4.32
CA ILE A 545 20.18 17.94 3.42
C ILE A 545 21.27 18.32 2.41
N VAL A 546 20.92 18.30 1.12
CA VAL A 546 21.81 18.71 0.03
C VAL A 546 21.18 19.84 -0.77
N THR A 547 21.89 20.94 -0.96
CA THR A 547 21.47 22.09 -1.79
C THR A 547 22.37 22.23 -3.03
N GLY A 548 21.93 23.02 -4.02
CA GLY A 548 22.79 23.47 -5.13
C GLY A 548 22.88 22.50 -6.31
N LEU A 549 22.20 21.35 -6.25
CA LEU A 549 22.05 20.46 -7.39
C LEU A 549 21.03 21.01 -8.40
N PRO A 550 21.25 20.84 -9.72
CA PRO A 550 20.20 21.08 -10.69
C PRO A 550 19.10 20.01 -10.57
N HIS A 551 17.87 20.35 -10.94
CA HIS A 551 16.70 19.46 -10.81
C HIS A 551 16.85 18.13 -11.57
N ASN A 552 17.56 18.17 -12.70
CA ASN A 552 17.84 17.04 -13.55
C ASN A 552 19.17 16.31 -13.22
N ALA A 553 19.80 16.60 -12.08
CA ALA A 553 20.97 15.86 -11.64
C ALA A 553 20.63 14.36 -11.53
N PRO A 554 21.43 13.43 -12.10
CA PRO A 554 21.14 12.00 -12.07
C PRO A 554 20.85 11.43 -10.68
N ILE A 555 21.53 11.93 -9.64
CA ILE A 555 21.29 11.47 -8.27
C ILE A 555 19.94 11.95 -7.71
N VAL A 556 19.46 13.14 -8.10
CA VAL A 556 18.15 13.68 -7.70
C VAL A 556 17.03 12.87 -8.33
N HIS A 557 17.23 12.35 -9.55
CA HIS A 557 16.27 11.50 -10.25
C HIS A 557 16.25 10.04 -9.75
N THR A 558 17.26 9.63 -8.99
CA THR A 558 17.42 8.26 -8.50
C THR A 558 16.80 8.12 -7.11
N GLU A 559 15.96 7.10 -6.92
CA GLU A 559 15.52 6.72 -5.57
C GLU A 559 16.69 6.04 -4.84
N THR A 560 17.29 6.77 -3.90
CA THR A 560 18.12 6.18 -2.84
C THR A 560 17.25 6.03 -1.60
N PHE A 561 17.09 4.80 -1.10
CA PHE A 561 16.20 4.48 0.02
C PHE A 561 16.85 4.81 1.38
N ALA A 562 17.20 6.08 1.56
CA ALA A 562 17.91 6.63 2.71
C ALA A 562 17.47 8.09 2.96
N PRO A 563 17.78 8.70 4.12
CA PRO A 563 17.28 10.01 4.53
C PRO A 563 18.16 11.12 3.95
N ILE A 564 18.11 11.27 2.63
CA ILE A 564 18.74 12.36 1.88
C ILE A 564 17.64 13.21 1.26
N LEU A 565 17.60 14.49 1.61
CA LEU A 565 16.69 15.47 1.05
C LEU A 565 17.45 16.41 0.11
N TYR A 566 17.11 16.35 -1.19
CA TYR A 566 17.63 17.27 -2.19
C TYR A 566 16.76 18.52 -2.24
N VAL A 567 17.35 19.69 -2.01
CA VAL A 567 16.66 20.97 -1.96
C VAL A 567 16.98 21.80 -3.19
N LEU A 568 15.93 22.26 -3.87
CA LEU A 568 16.00 22.89 -5.19
C LEU A 568 15.29 24.24 -5.19
N LYS A 569 15.83 25.23 -5.89
CA LYS A 569 15.22 26.54 -6.09
C LYS A 569 14.35 26.52 -7.35
N PHE A 570 13.16 27.11 -7.27
CA PHE A 570 12.31 27.41 -8.44
C PHE A 570 11.75 28.83 -8.33
N LYS A 571 11.16 29.33 -9.42
CA LYS A 571 10.50 30.62 -9.48
C LYS A 571 9.07 30.50 -10.00
N GLU A 572 8.88 29.85 -11.15
CA GLU A 572 7.58 29.81 -11.82
C GLU A 572 6.79 28.54 -11.45
N GLU A 573 5.46 28.64 -11.44
CA GLU A 573 4.60 27.50 -11.12
C GLU A 573 4.69 26.38 -12.18
N GLU A 574 4.74 26.76 -13.46
CA GLU A 574 4.75 25.81 -14.58
C GLU A 574 6.03 24.97 -14.60
N GLU A 575 7.20 25.58 -14.35
CA GLU A 575 8.47 24.85 -14.32
C GLU A 575 8.52 23.86 -13.15
N VAL A 576 8.03 24.22 -11.96
CA VAL A 576 8.13 23.35 -10.79
C VAL A 576 7.15 22.19 -10.85
N PHE A 577 5.99 22.37 -11.48
CA PHE A 577 5.10 21.25 -11.81
C PHE A 577 5.75 20.30 -12.82
N ALA A 578 6.41 20.84 -13.85
CA ALA A 578 7.17 20.02 -14.79
C ALA A 578 8.30 19.25 -14.09
N TRP A 579 9.04 19.87 -13.16
CA TRP A 579 10.11 19.20 -12.41
C TRP A 579 9.59 18.19 -11.39
N ASN A 580 8.39 18.36 -10.83
CA ASN A 580 7.76 17.26 -10.07
C ASN A 580 7.61 16.02 -10.96
N ASN A 581 7.14 16.24 -12.18
CA ASN A 581 6.71 15.23 -13.13
C ASN A 581 7.85 14.60 -13.94
N GLU A 582 9.02 15.24 -14.05
CA GLU A 582 10.13 14.81 -14.92
C GLU A 582 10.81 13.50 -14.48
N VAL A 583 10.65 13.09 -13.21
CA VAL A 583 11.21 11.84 -12.72
C VAL A 583 10.39 10.65 -13.19
N LYS A 584 11.03 9.48 -13.26
CA LYS A 584 10.40 8.24 -13.74
C LYS A 584 9.34 7.70 -12.77
N GLN A 585 9.47 7.97 -11.47
CA GLN A 585 8.53 7.59 -10.42
C GLN A 585 7.28 8.49 -10.44
N GLY A 586 6.19 8.03 -9.82
CA GLY A 586 4.92 8.76 -9.77
C GLY A 586 4.05 8.37 -8.57
N LEU A 587 4.65 8.19 -7.38
CA LEU A 587 3.92 7.76 -6.18
C LEU A 587 3.17 8.91 -5.51
N SER A 588 3.89 9.80 -4.83
CA SER A 588 3.30 10.88 -4.04
C SER A 588 3.96 12.23 -4.32
N SER A 589 3.17 13.29 -4.16
CA SER A 589 3.56 14.67 -4.43
C SER A 589 2.77 15.63 -3.54
N SER A 590 3.34 16.76 -3.19
CA SER A 590 2.68 17.75 -2.31
C SER A 590 3.03 19.18 -2.68
N ILE A 591 2.04 20.07 -2.64
CA ILE A 591 2.27 21.52 -2.66
C ILE A 591 1.89 22.15 -1.32
N PHE A 592 2.63 23.18 -0.92
CA PHE A 592 2.28 24.08 0.17
C PHE A 592 2.04 25.47 -0.40
N THR A 593 0.81 25.96 -0.29
CA THR A 593 0.32 27.21 -0.90
C THR A 593 -1.00 27.61 -0.24
N LYS A 594 -1.36 28.89 -0.31
CA LYS A 594 -2.68 29.43 0.04
C LYS A 594 -3.50 29.85 -1.18
N ASP A 595 -2.85 29.99 -2.34
CA ASP A 595 -3.50 30.25 -3.62
C ASP A 595 -4.50 29.14 -4.03
N LEU A 596 -5.77 29.50 -4.12
CA LEU A 596 -6.86 28.58 -4.47
C LEU A 596 -6.79 28.09 -5.92
N GLY A 597 -6.39 28.95 -6.85
CA GLY A 597 -6.31 28.59 -8.27
C GLY A 597 -5.22 27.55 -8.51
N ARG A 598 -4.07 27.73 -7.86
CA ARG A 598 -2.93 26.82 -7.89
C ARG A 598 -3.29 25.44 -7.37
N ILE A 599 -4.06 25.39 -6.27
CA ILE A 599 -4.57 24.13 -5.71
C ILE A 599 -5.33 23.33 -6.77
N PHE A 600 -6.28 23.95 -7.47
CA PHE A 600 -7.06 23.24 -8.49
C PHE A 600 -6.26 22.96 -9.77
N ARG A 601 -5.26 23.78 -10.12
CA ARG A 601 -4.34 23.47 -11.23
C ARG A 601 -3.46 22.27 -10.91
N TRP A 602 -2.97 22.17 -9.68
CA TRP A 602 -2.17 21.05 -9.18
C TRP A 602 -2.93 19.72 -9.17
N LEU A 603 -4.21 19.76 -8.82
CA LEU A 603 -5.12 18.60 -8.88
C LEU A 603 -5.64 18.32 -10.30
N GLY A 604 -5.48 19.28 -11.21
CA GLY A 604 -6.00 19.23 -12.57
C GLY A 604 -5.09 18.49 -13.55
N PRO A 605 -5.50 18.41 -14.83
CA PRO A 605 -4.81 17.61 -15.85
C PRO A 605 -3.42 18.13 -16.24
N LYS A 606 -3.03 19.33 -15.79
CA LYS A 606 -1.72 19.95 -16.02
C LYS A 606 -0.91 20.10 -14.72
N GLY A 607 -1.38 19.48 -13.65
CA GLY A 607 -0.73 19.49 -12.34
C GLY A 607 0.18 18.29 -12.13
N SER A 608 0.10 17.68 -10.95
CA SER A 608 0.88 16.48 -10.62
C SER A 608 0.46 15.28 -11.45
N ASP A 609 1.42 14.43 -11.79
CA ASP A 609 1.20 13.13 -12.44
C ASP A 609 1.39 11.93 -11.50
N CYS A 610 1.41 12.18 -10.19
CA CYS A 610 1.50 11.15 -9.16
C CYS A 610 0.14 10.53 -8.83
N GLY A 611 0.14 9.33 -8.24
CA GLY A 611 -1.09 8.70 -7.74
C GLY A 611 -1.65 9.36 -6.48
N ILE A 612 -0.78 9.93 -5.64
CA ILE A 612 -1.14 10.71 -4.45
C ILE A 612 -0.76 12.18 -4.69
N VAL A 613 -1.76 13.06 -4.62
CA VAL A 613 -1.63 14.48 -4.95
C VAL A 613 -2.15 15.32 -3.79
N ASN A 614 -1.23 15.78 -2.95
CA ASN A 614 -1.54 16.42 -1.67
C ASN A 614 -1.39 17.95 -1.72
N VAL A 615 -2.12 18.62 -0.82
CA VAL A 615 -2.09 20.08 -0.61
C VAL A 615 -2.00 20.36 0.88
N ASN A 616 -0.98 21.10 1.32
CA ASN A 616 -0.75 21.51 2.70
C ASN A 616 -0.64 20.35 3.72
N ILE A 617 -0.28 19.16 3.23
CA ILE A 617 0.09 17.96 3.98
C ILE A 617 1.23 17.29 3.20
N PRO A 618 2.26 16.71 3.85
CA PRO A 618 3.41 16.20 3.10
C PRO A 618 3.11 14.89 2.37
N THR A 619 4.14 14.34 1.70
CA THR A 619 4.04 13.19 0.79
C THR A 619 3.59 11.88 1.45
N SER A 620 3.75 11.74 2.77
CA SER A 620 3.25 10.58 3.52
C SER A 620 1.78 10.71 3.95
N GLY A 621 1.08 11.81 3.60
CA GLY A 621 -0.35 11.96 3.86
C GLY A 621 -1.17 11.04 2.96
N ALA A 622 -1.57 9.90 3.50
CA ALA A 622 -2.49 8.94 2.90
C ALA A 622 -3.28 8.23 4.01
N GLU A 623 -4.45 7.70 3.68
CA GLU A 623 -5.33 7.04 4.63
C GLU A 623 -6.15 5.93 3.95
N ILE A 624 -6.66 4.99 4.75
CA ILE A 624 -7.25 3.73 4.30
C ILE A 624 -8.45 3.92 3.36
N GLY A 625 -9.22 4.99 3.50
CA GLY A 625 -10.37 5.26 2.63
C GLY A 625 -10.01 5.54 1.17
N GLY A 626 -8.77 5.99 0.91
CA GLY A 626 -8.27 6.27 -0.44
C GLY A 626 -7.59 5.07 -1.08
N ALA A 627 -7.57 5.05 -2.42
CA ALA A 627 -6.73 4.11 -3.16
C ALA A 627 -5.26 4.53 -3.03
N PHE A 628 -4.44 3.71 -2.37
CA PHE A 628 -3.01 3.96 -2.22
C PHE A 628 -2.26 3.39 -3.43
N GLY A 629 -1.40 4.18 -4.05
CA GLY A 629 -0.46 3.71 -5.08
C GLY A 629 -0.04 4.81 -6.04
N GLY A 630 0.72 4.45 -7.06
CA GLY A 630 1.34 5.42 -7.96
C GLY A 630 1.31 5.09 -9.44
N GLU A 631 1.70 6.07 -10.24
CA GLU A 631 1.76 6.02 -11.70
C GLU A 631 3.19 5.76 -12.21
N LYS A 632 3.34 5.71 -13.55
CA LYS A 632 4.64 5.55 -14.24
C LYS A 632 5.42 4.34 -13.72
N HIS A 633 6.69 4.51 -13.33
CA HIS A 633 7.54 3.45 -12.80
C HIS A 633 7.20 3.01 -11.37
N THR A 634 6.23 3.67 -10.72
CA THR A 634 5.65 3.17 -9.47
C THR A 634 4.71 1.99 -9.73
N GLY A 635 4.23 1.80 -10.96
CA GLY A 635 3.69 0.52 -11.42
C GLY A 635 2.19 0.47 -11.71
N GLY A 636 1.42 1.49 -11.32
CA GLY A 636 -0.01 1.60 -11.61
C GLY A 636 -0.93 0.76 -10.70
N GLY A 637 -0.37 0.00 -9.75
CA GLY A 637 -1.14 -0.70 -8.73
C GLY A 637 -1.94 0.26 -7.85
N ARG A 638 -2.98 -0.27 -7.20
CA ARG A 638 -3.68 0.42 -6.11
C ARG A 638 -4.11 -0.56 -5.02
N GLU A 639 -3.95 -0.16 -3.77
CA GLU A 639 -4.27 -0.92 -2.57
C GLU A 639 -5.31 -0.19 -1.70
N SER A 640 -5.84 -0.91 -0.69
CA SER A 640 -6.72 -0.38 0.35
C SER A 640 -8.09 0.13 -0.14
N GLY A 641 -8.32 1.44 -0.19
CA GLY A 641 -9.63 2.08 -0.31
C GLY A 641 -10.19 2.25 -1.72
N SER A 642 -11.20 3.10 -1.86
CA SER A 642 -11.96 3.29 -3.11
C SER A 642 -12.45 1.94 -3.69
N ASP A 643 -12.25 1.71 -4.99
CA ASP A 643 -12.56 0.50 -5.71
C ASP A 643 -11.32 -0.37 -6.03
N SER A 644 -10.22 -0.22 -5.30
CA SER A 644 -9.01 -1.06 -5.41
C SER A 644 -9.34 -2.56 -5.32
N TRP A 645 -10.41 -2.93 -4.59
CA TRP A 645 -10.94 -4.30 -4.50
C TRP A 645 -11.21 -4.95 -5.87
N LYS A 646 -11.51 -4.16 -6.91
CA LYS A 646 -11.75 -4.66 -8.26
C LYS A 646 -10.53 -5.38 -8.85
N LEU A 647 -9.31 -5.03 -8.46
CA LEU A 647 -8.09 -5.72 -8.91
C LEU A 647 -8.04 -7.18 -8.41
N TYR A 648 -8.65 -7.44 -7.25
CA TYR A 648 -8.73 -8.75 -6.60
C TYR A 648 -9.92 -9.60 -7.08
N MET A 649 -10.66 -9.13 -8.09
CA MET A 649 -11.83 -9.82 -8.64
C MET A 649 -11.82 -9.79 -10.18
N ARG A 650 -12.54 -10.70 -10.82
CA ARG A 650 -12.77 -10.70 -12.27
C ARG A 650 -14.18 -10.19 -12.58
N ARG A 651 -14.26 -9.23 -13.51
CA ARG A 651 -15.51 -8.70 -14.04
C ARG A 651 -16.09 -9.62 -15.11
N SER A 652 -17.41 -9.75 -15.14
CA SER A 652 -18.17 -10.40 -16.22
C SER A 652 -19.43 -9.61 -16.54
N THR A 653 -19.67 -9.38 -17.82
CA THR A 653 -20.92 -8.80 -18.32
C THR A 653 -21.87 -9.94 -18.68
N CYS A 654 -22.97 -10.07 -17.94
CA CYS A 654 -23.91 -11.17 -18.10
C CYS A 654 -25.21 -10.65 -18.71
N THR A 655 -25.58 -11.19 -19.88
CA THR A 655 -26.89 -10.96 -20.48
C THR A 655 -27.76 -12.19 -20.21
N ILE A 656 -28.92 -11.99 -19.59
CA ILE A 656 -29.85 -13.07 -19.26
C ILE A 656 -31.12 -12.84 -20.08
N ASN A 657 -31.36 -13.69 -21.08
CA ASN A 657 -32.65 -13.77 -21.74
C ASN A 657 -33.62 -14.53 -20.83
N TYR A 658 -34.64 -13.84 -20.33
CA TYR A 658 -35.73 -14.45 -19.57
C TYR A 658 -37.04 -14.48 -20.36
N SER A 659 -37.00 -14.09 -21.63
CA SER A 659 -38.11 -14.25 -22.57
C SER A 659 -38.12 -15.64 -23.19
N LYS A 660 -39.18 -15.95 -23.96
CA LYS A 660 -39.23 -17.12 -24.84
C LYS A 660 -38.74 -16.80 -26.25
N ASP A 661 -38.30 -15.56 -26.47
CA ASP A 661 -37.91 -15.04 -27.78
C ASP A 661 -36.40 -15.19 -27.95
N LEU A 662 -35.99 -15.72 -29.10
CA LEU A 662 -34.62 -15.59 -29.59
C LEU A 662 -34.69 -14.73 -30.84
N PRO A 663 -34.50 -13.40 -30.74
CA PRO A 663 -34.49 -12.55 -31.92
C PRO A 663 -33.34 -12.99 -32.82
N LEU A 664 -33.70 -13.48 -34.00
CA LEU A 664 -32.75 -13.94 -35.01
C LEU A 664 -31.96 -12.74 -35.50
N ALA A 665 -30.65 -12.74 -35.25
CA ALA A 665 -29.77 -11.79 -35.93
C ALA A 665 -29.85 -12.04 -37.44
N GLN A 666 -29.92 -10.95 -38.22
CA GLN A 666 -29.84 -10.95 -39.70
C GLN A 666 -31.07 -11.50 -40.47
N GLY A 667 -32.24 -11.65 -39.84
CA GLY A 667 -33.47 -12.03 -40.56
C GLY A 667 -33.48 -13.47 -41.10
N ILE A 668 -32.51 -14.30 -40.69
CA ILE A 668 -32.42 -15.71 -41.05
C ILE A 668 -33.50 -16.48 -40.28
N LYS A 669 -34.35 -17.23 -40.98
CA LYS A 669 -35.38 -18.12 -40.38
C LYS A 669 -34.83 -19.54 -40.31
N PHE A 670 -34.61 -20.06 -39.11
CA PHE A 670 -34.33 -21.48 -38.88
C PHE A 670 -35.67 -22.16 -38.52
N GLN A 671 -36.32 -22.77 -39.51
CA GLN A 671 -37.25 -23.86 -39.28
C GLN A 671 -36.51 -25.16 -39.54
#